data_AF-A0AAE5C2V8-F1
#
_entry.id   AF-A0AAE5C2V8-F1
#
_cell.length_a   1.000
_cell.length_b   1.000
_cell.length_c   1.000
_cell.angle_alpha   90.00
_cell.angle_beta   90.00
_cell.angle_gamma   90.00
#
_symmetry.space_group_name_H-M   'P 1'
#
loop_
_entity.id
_entity.type
_entity.pdbx_description
1 polymer ?
#
loop_
_entity_poly.entity_id
_entity_poly.type
_entity_poly.pdbx_seq_one_letter_code
_entity_poly.pdbx_strand_id
1 'polypeptide(L)'
;MVIAATPDISFLIPAYNAADTLAECLASLQQQSRSNWQAVVVDDGSTDRTWEVLESIAKTDSRILPARQPNAGAAAARNHAARLAVAPLLCMLDADDWLDPTFIENMQPVAADSSPAAIAYCAFRRVAPDGRLMQVEQPPILTGDVAKREFSSFCALAIHTVVFPRSLFELLGGMDETLQTCEDWDLWLRMAFSGAEFRGVDKCLAFYRMKADSLSGDPIKMVRDAIRVTSKAQALQTQQGLSAEGPETGWIAPPVSQLRMLAWVVATKLDPTLDIAALAALLPEMPDAAGYENFLAGVVLHGLQTGLSTDRADDLIDVLDKWRPTFLLLIQLIQSHSQPGTGRKIIEAASWHISAANPLRSFTLGNVQVVSAALETLSRIPKAEAADTLIMHAVSGGQHVGSFVGPFWGDLSIRAQIRLIMHEMQAEEHLQMPPTLVYISSWTREALRGYRAFGGLIIRNGQRRGRLERILVRIGRNALLACAPSDKQDNDARLSDMLQNLQRGLAPRFRNPTRLRPDEKKGAAPVQSEEEYWEHIFERPDPWNYVSVYEQVKYAQTLSLIPEGIEKALELACAEGIFTEKLAQKVGRVTATDISQRAIDRAVERCRDHRNIELRVLDFVKSDVPPEQDLIVCSEVLYYMKDEEMLAAVCQKMAAAVKPNGYLITAHAHIRRDEPNRTGFDWDNPFGVGTIKQLLAAQAELALEETIETELYAIHRFRKGPVADPVLRVERHGTPLDADVAKHIIWGPAGTERGAAWTTEVTTSVPILMYHRIAEQGPAALQRFRTPPEIFRKQMQFLRRQGFYTVTAQTLAGLLRSGKPIQGRPVMLTFDDAYSDFLEDAFPILAENDFSADVFVVTDKVGGRSDWDSAYGEPAPLMSWSHIQELHQKGISFGSHLASHTPASAMDNEALLAEAMRSRNALQSRLGSSVESIALPYGGTDFRVPGILALARYGIGFTTRPAKATFSDNLFGLPRLEVRGDRPLEAFAELMGLPGAYIG
;
A
#
# COMPACT_ATOMS: atom_id res chain seq x y z
N MET A 1 14.88 -9.08 -69.55
CA MET A 1 13.94 -8.70 -68.47
C MET A 1 14.75 -8.52 -67.20
N VAL A 2 15.02 -7.28 -66.80
CA VAL A 2 15.58 -7.01 -65.47
C VAL A 2 14.38 -7.06 -64.53
N ILE A 3 14.33 -8.05 -63.64
CA ILE A 3 13.33 -8.11 -62.57
C ILE A 3 13.67 -6.94 -61.65
N ALA A 4 12.82 -5.91 -61.61
CA ALA A 4 12.96 -4.84 -60.63
C ALA A 4 12.88 -5.50 -59.24
N ALA A 5 13.91 -5.29 -58.41
CA ALA A 5 13.93 -5.83 -57.06
C ALA A 5 12.72 -5.26 -56.29
N THR A 6 12.00 -6.12 -55.58
CA THR A 6 10.90 -5.70 -54.71
C THR A 6 11.49 -4.77 -53.62
N PRO A 7 10.89 -3.59 -53.36
CA PRO A 7 11.35 -2.70 -52.29
C PRO A 7 11.23 -3.38 -50.93
N ASP A 8 12.16 -3.09 -50.02
CA ASP A 8 12.14 -3.65 -48.66
C ASP A 8 11.12 -2.94 -47.76
N ILE A 9 10.84 -1.67 -48.04
CA ILE A 9 9.91 -0.83 -47.29
C ILE A 9 9.12 0.10 -48.23
N SER A 10 7.82 0.24 -47.97
CA SER A 10 6.93 1.18 -48.65
C SER A 10 6.48 2.29 -47.68
N PHE A 11 6.66 3.55 -48.07
CA PHE A 11 6.19 4.72 -47.35
C PHE A 11 4.78 5.12 -47.83
N LEU A 12 3.85 5.25 -46.89
CA LEU A 12 2.45 5.63 -47.14
C LEU A 12 2.26 7.11 -46.82
N ILE A 13 2.14 7.95 -47.86
CA ILE A 13 2.16 9.40 -47.72
C ILE A 13 0.84 10.01 -48.19
N PRO A 14 -0.06 10.43 -47.29
CA PRO A 14 -1.21 11.25 -47.66
C PRO A 14 -0.76 12.70 -47.89
N ALA A 15 -1.23 13.31 -48.96
CA ALA A 15 -0.95 14.71 -49.28
C ALA A 15 -2.25 15.47 -49.53
N TYR A 16 -2.52 16.50 -48.73
CA TYR A 16 -3.61 17.44 -48.94
C TYR A 16 -3.12 18.86 -48.69
N ASN A 17 -3.10 19.68 -49.74
CA ASN A 17 -2.60 21.06 -49.69
C ASN A 17 -1.18 21.18 -49.07
N ALA A 18 -0.27 20.34 -49.55
CA ALA A 18 1.10 20.19 -49.08
C ALA A 18 2.15 20.72 -50.07
N ALA A 19 1.78 21.64 -50.98
CA ALA A 19 2.68 22.12 -52.03
C ALA A 19 4.01 22.70 -51.48
N ASP A 20 3.96 23.29 -50.29
CA ASP A 20 5.12 23.95 -49.66
C ASP A 20 6.06 22.99 -48.92
N THR A 21 5.62 21.76 -48.62
CA THR A 21 6.39 20.84 -47.76
C THR A 21 6.67 19.47 -48.39
N LEU A 22 5.85 19.03 -49.36
CA LEU A 22 5.97 17.71 -49.97
C LEU A 22 7.34 17.46 -50.61
N ALA A 23 7.93 18.49 -51.21
CA ALA A 23 9.25 18.37 -51.84
C ALA A 23 10.35 18.05 -50.82
N GLU A 24 10.29 18.63 -49.61
CA GLU A 24 11.25 18.36 -48.53
C GLU A 24 11.04 16.96 -47.94
N CYS A 25 9.78 16.57 -47.72
CA CYS A 25 9.40 15.22 -47.28
C CYS A 25 10.00 14.15 -48.22
N LEU A 26 9.77 14.27 -49.53
CA LEU A 26 10.28 13.33 -50.52
C LEU A 26 11.81 13.39 -50.66
N ALA A 27 12.42 14.57 -50.55
CA ALA A 27 13.86 14.70 -50.55
C ALA A 27 14.52 13.93 -49.38
N SER A 28 13.86 13.84 -48.23
CA SER A 28 14.37 13.05 -47.08
C SER A 28 14.40 11.54 -47.34
N LEU A 29 13.46 11.03 -48.15
CA LEU A 29 13.46 9.65 -48.62
C LEU A 29 14.56 9.43 -49.68
N GLN A 30 14.72 10.40 -50.59
CA GLN A 30 15.79 10.37 -51.61
C GLN A 30 17.20 10.34 -51.00
N GLN A 31 17.36 10.93 -49.82
CA GLN A 31 18.63 10.98 -49.08
C GLN A 31 18.88 9.75 -48.20
N GLN A 32 17.98 8.76 -48.16
CA GLN A 32 18.18 7.55 -47.36
C GLN A 32 19.42 6.77 -47.81
N SER A 33 20.21 6.34 -46.82
CA SER A 33 21.40 5.50 -46.98
C SER A 33 21.12 4.15 -47.65
N ARG A 34 19.88 3.64 -47.53
CA ARG A 34 19.39 2.48 -48.28
C ARG A 34 18.45 2.96 -49.39
N SER A 35 18.69 2.51 -50.62
CA SER A 35 17.94 2.95 -51.80
C SER A 35 16.75 2.06 -52.17
N ASN A 36 16.62 0.86 -51.56
CA ASN A 36 15.59 -0.13 -51.89
C ASN A 36 14.26 0.14 -51.15
N TRP A 37 13.58 1.20 -51.53
CA TRP A 37 12.29 1.61 -50.96
C TRP A 37 11.33 2.10 -52.04
N GLN A 38 10.05 2.19 -51.68
CA GLN A 38 8.99 2.80 -52.49
C GLN A 38 8.27 3.87 -51.67
N ALA A 39 7.90 4.99 -52.27
CA ALA A 39 6.97 5.94 -51.67
C ALA A 39 5.68 5.92 -52.48
N VAL A 40 4.54 5.70 -51.82
CA VAL A 40 3.22 5.82 -52.44
C VAL A 40 2.58 7.08 -51.89
N VAL A 41 2.47 8.10 -52.74
CA VAL A 41 1.95 9.41 -52.37
C VAL A 41 0.55 9.57 -52.94
N VAL A 42 -0.44 9.72 -52.06
CA VAL A 42 -1.85 9.89 -52.43
C VAL A 42 -2.25 11.34 -52.22
N ASP A 43 -2.48 12.07 -53.32
CA ASP A 43 -3.13 13.38 -53.30
C ASP A 43 -4.62 13.21 -52.95
N ASP A 44 -4.99 13.60 -51.73
CA ASP A 44 -6.32 13.49 -51.14
C ASP A 44 -7.21 14.69 -51.51
N GLY A 45 -7.23 15.03 -52.79
CA GLY A 45 -8.08 16.07 -53.36
C GLY A 45 -7.60 17.50 -53.08
N SER A 46 -6.29 17.74 -53.16
CA SER A 46 -5.70 19.09 -52.97
C SER A 46 -6.27 20.13 -53.94
N THR A 47 -6.37 21.37 -53.48
CA THR A 47 -6.81 22.54 -54.27
C THR A 47 -5.66 23.49 -54.59
N ASP A 48 -4.48 23.27 -54.03
CA ASP A 48 -3.25 24.00 -54.32
C ASP A 48 -2.38 23.26 -55.38
N ARG A 49 -1.09 23.60 -55.45
CA ARG A 49 -0.14 23.02 -56.42
C ARG A 49 0.47 21.67 -56.00
N THR A 50 -0.10 20.97 -55.02
CA THR A 50 0.48 19.73 -54.46
C THR A 50 0.70 18.67 -55.53
N TRP A 51 -0.26 18.50 -56.43
CA TRP A 51 -0.18 17.49 -57.49
C TRP A 51 0.87 17.81 -58.52
N GLU A 52 1.00 19.08 -58.94
CA GLU A 52 2.03 19.50 -59.88
C GLU A 52 3.43 19.24 -59.31
N VAL A 53 3.62 19.49 -58.00
CA VAL A 53 4.88 19.17 -57.30
C VAL A 53 5.13 17.67 -57.29
N LEU A 54 4.13 16.86 -56.90
CA LEU A 54 4.24 15.40 -56.87
C LEU A 54 4.55 14.81 -58.24
N GLU A 55 3.81 15.22 -59.27
CA GLU A 55 3.98 14.72 -60.65
C GLU A 55 5.37 15.06 -61.20
N SER A 56 5.87 16.26 -60.91
CA SER A 56 7.22 16.70 -61.30
C SER A 56 8.29 15.82 -60.68
N ILE A 57 8.19 15.51 -59.39
CA ILE A 57 9.18 14.69 -58.67
C ILE A 57 9.10 13.23 -59.14
N ALA A 58 7.89 12.66 -59.26
CA ALA A 58 7.69 11.27 -59.71
C ALA A 58 8.20 11.00 -61.13
N LYS A 59 8.19 12.03 -62.01
CA LYS A 59 8.81 11.94 -63.35
C LYS A 59 10.32 11.72 -63.30
N THR A 60 10.99 12.12 -62.21
CA THR A 60 12.45 12.06 -62.05
C THR A 60 12.92 10.92 -61.15
N ASP A 61 12.06 10.35 -60.32
CA ASP A 61 12.38 9.25 -59.40
C ASP A 61 11.30 8.17 -59.42
N SER A 62 11.60 7.04 -60.06
CA SER A 62 10.66 5.94 -60.27
C SER A 62 10.28 5.19 -58.98
N ARG A 63 10.92 5.48 -57.84
CA ARG A 63 10.54 4.92 -56.53
C ARG A 63 9.29 5.58 -55.97
N ILE A 64 8.89 6.73 -56.51
CA ILE A 64 7.75 7.52 -56.06
C ILE A 64 6.55 7.23 -56.97
N LEU A 65 5.52 6.62 -56.41
CA LEU A 65 4.27 6.30 -57.08
C LEU A 65 3.20 7.35 -56.74
N PRO A 66 2.83 8.23 -57.68
CA PRO A 66 1.77 9.19 -57.46
C PRO A 66 0.39 8.54 -57.66
N ALA A 67 -0.53 8.82 -56.75
CA ALA A 67 -1.93 8.44 -56.84
C ALA A 67 -2.82 9.60 -56.38
N ARG A 68 -4.08 9.61 -56.80
CA ARG A 68 -5.02 10.68 -56.49
C ARG A 68 -6.39 10.12 -56.14
N GLN A 69 -7.07 10.77 -55.21
CA GLN A 69 -8.45 10.48 -54.83
C GLN A 69 -9.21 11.78 -54.51
N PRO A 70 -10.55 11.78 -54.49
CA PRO A 70 -11.32 12.84 -53.82
C PRO A 70 -10.99 12.89 -52.33
N ASN A 71 -11.06 14.07 -51.72
CA ASN A 71 -10.77 14.25 -50.29
C ASN A 71 -11.66 13.35 -49.43
N ALA A 72 -11.03 12.34 -48.82
CA ALA A 72 -11.67 11.35 -47.95
C ALA A 72 -10.96 11.21 -46.59
N GLY A 73 -9.91 12.00 -46.33
CA GLY A 73 -9.15 12.01 -45.09
C GLY A 73 -7.86 11.18 -45.15
N ALA A 74 -6.93 11.50 -44.23
CA ALA A 74 -5.60 10.92 -44.19
C ALA A 74 -5.60 9.38 -44.02
N ALA A 75 -6.51 8.84 -43.20
CA ALA A 75 -6.68 7.39 -43.02
C ALA A 75 -7.08 6.69 -44.33
N ALA A 76 -8.05 7.24 -45.08
CA ALA A 76 -8.49 6.70 -46.35
C ALA A 76 -7.37 6.78 -47.42
N ALA A 77 -6.65 7.90 -47.47
CA ALA A 77 -5.49 8.08 -48.34
C ALA A 77 -4.36 7.08 -48.01
N ARG A 78 -4.09 6.79 -46.73
CA ARG A 78 -3.12 5.76 -46.31
C ARG A 78 -3.58 4.35 -46.65
N ASN A 79 -4.85 4.03 -46.46
CA ASN A 79 -5.40 2.75 -46.90
C ASN A 79 -5.31 2.58 -48.42
N HIS A 80 -5.53 3.65 -49.19
CA HIS A 80 -5.31 3.65 -50.64
C HIS A 80 -3.82 3.45 -50.97
N ALA A 81 -2.93 4.15 -50.30
CA ALA A 81 -1.49 3.96 -50.48
C ALA A 81 -1.06 2.52 -50.17
N ALA A 82 -1.59 1.92 -49.10
CA ALA A 82 -1.28 0.55 -48.69
C ALA A 82 -1.72 -0.50 -49.73
N ARG A 83 -2.85 -0.28 -50.42
CA ARG A 83 -3.31 -1.16 -51.52
C ARG A 83 -2.36 -1.14 -52.73
N LEU A 84 -1.67 -0.02 -52.95
CA LEU A 84 -0.71 0.17 -54.04
C LEU A 84 0.74 -0.16 -53.66
N ALA A 85 1.04 -0.18 -52.35
CA ALA A 85 2.34 -0.57 -51.83
C ALA A 85 2.67 -2.01 -52.22
N VAL A 86 3.95 -2.31 -52.44
CA VAL A 86 4.42 -3.66 -52.80
C VAL A 86 5.47 -4.23 -51.84
N ALA A 87 6.00 -3.42 -50.93
CA ALA A 87 6.98 -3.89 -49.95
C ALA A 87 6.35 -4.75 -48.84
N PRO A 88 7.15 -5.64 -48.20
CA PRO A 88 6.70 -6.41 -47.04
C PRO A 88 6.58 -5.57 -45.76
N LEU A 89 7.35 -4.48 -45.65
CA LEU A 89 7.29 -3.54 -44.54
C LEU A 89 6.64 -2.23 -44.96
N LEU A 90 5.87 -1.64 -44.06
CA LEU A 90 5.21 -0.36 -44.24
C LEU A 90 5.74 0.64 -43.21
N CYS A 91 5.82 1.90 -43.63
CA CYS A 91 6.00 3.05 -42.75
C CYS A 91 5.06 4.16 -43.22
N MET A 92 4.43 4.86 -42.30
CA MET A 92 3.59 6.01 -42.62
C MET A 92 4.44 7.27 -42.52
N LEU A 93 4.27 8.24 -43.43
CA LEU A 93 4.98 9.52 -43.35
C LEU A 93 4.04 10.64 -43.76
N ASP A 94 3.97 11.71 -42.98
CA ASP A 94 3.19 12.90 -43.33
C ASP A 94 3.93 13.75 -44.37
N ALA A 95 3.18 14.37 -45.29
CA ALA A 95 3.73 15.16 -46.40
C ALA A 95 4.45 16.46 -45.96
N ASP A 96 4.52 16.75 -44.66
CA ASP A 96 5.20 17.89 -44.07
C ASP A 96 6.31 17.56 -43.07
N ASP A 97 6.52 16.27 -42.84
CA ASP A 97 7.56 15.71 -41.99
C ASP A 97 8.73 15.18 -42.81
N TRP A 98 9.84 14.87 -42.14
CA TRP A 98 11.01 14.26 -42.77
C TRP A 98 11.73 13.28 -41.85
N LEU A 99 12.54 12.41 -42.46
CA LEU A 99 13.28 11.36 -41.77
C LEU A 99 14.79 11.58 -41.85
N ASP A 100 15.50 11.08 -40.84
CA ASP A 100 16.97 11.06 -40.83
C ASP A 100 17.49 10.16 -41.97
N PRO A 101 18.61 10.50 -42.65
CA PRO A 101 19.20 9.69 -43.73
C PRO A 101 19.51 8.23 -43.36
N THR A 102 19.61 7.93 -42.07
CA THR A 102 19.85 6.58 -41.54
C THR A 102 18.59 5.86 -41.06
N PHE A 103 17.39 6.42 -41.28
CA PHE A 103 16.13 5.83 -40.81
C PHE A 103 15.95 4.39 -41.28
N ILE A 104 16.01 4.14 -42.59
CA ILE A 104 15.77 2.78 -43.13
C ILE A 104 16.86 1.81 -42.63
N GLU A 105 18.12 2.24 -42.55
CA GLU A 105 19.21 1.35 -42.12
C GLU A 105 19.00 0.81 -40.70
N ASN A 106 18.40 1.62 -39.83
CA ASN A 106 18.23 1.34 -38.41
C ASN A 106 16.88 0.68 -38.11
N MET A 107 15.82 1.11 -38.79
CA MET A 107 14.45 0.64 -38.51
C MET A 107 14.13 -0.69 -39.20
N GLN A 108 14.53 -0.85 -40.46
CA GLN A 108 14.17 -2.03 -41.28
C GLN A 108 14.67 -3.36 -40.68
N PRO A 109 15.89 -3.48 -40.12
CA PRO A 109 16.36 -4.76 -39.54
C PRO A 109 15.61 -5.21 -38.28
N VAL A 110 14.88 -4.30 -37.63
CA VAL A 110 14.21 -4.55 -36.34
C VAL A 110 12.77 -5.04 -36.55
N ALA A 111 12.10 -4.53 -37.58
CA ALA A 111 10.76 -4.97 -37.97
C ALA A 111 10.82 -6.29 -38.75
N ALA A 112 9.89 -7.20 -38.46
CA ALA A 112 9.86 -8.52 -39.08
C ALA A 112 8.44 -9.08 -39.18
N ASP A 113 8.13 -9.68 -40.33
CA ASP A 113 6.91 -10.45 -40.56
C ASP A 113 7.09 -11.87 -39.97
N SER A 114 7.10 -11.94 -38.64
CA SER A 114 7.25 -13.17 -37.85
C SER A 114 5.97 -13.49 -37.07
N SER A 115 5.96 -14.61 -36.33
CA SER A 115 4.92 -14.92 -35.35
C SER A 115 5.54 -15.01 -33.96
N PRO A 116 5.32 -14.02 -33.06
CA PRO A 116 4.56 -12.78 -33.26
C PRO A 116 5.26 -11.81 -34.23
N ALA A 117 4.49 -10.90 -34.85
CA ALA A 117 5.02 -9.86 -35.73
C ALA A 117 5.86 -8.86 -34.93
N ALA A 118 6.98 -8.39 -35.47
CA ALA A 118 7.85 -7.41 -34.82
C ALA A 118 7.70 -6.02 -35.46
N ILE A 119 7.43 -5.02 -34.61
CA ILE A 119 7.24 -3.62 -34.96
C ILE A 119 8.45 -2.82 -34.44
N ALA A 120 9.12 -2.08 -35.31
CA ALA A 120 10.19 -1.18 -34.91
C ALA A 120 9.64 0.22 -34.62
N TYR A 121 10.09 0.84 -33.53
CA TYR A 121 9.76 2.24 -33.20
C TYR A 121 11.00 3.01 -32.72
N CYS A 122 11.06 4.32 -32.95
CA CYS A 122 12.18 5.17 -32.56
C CYS A 122 11.75 6.49 -31.90
N ALA A 123 12.71 7.26 -31.41
CA ALA A 123 12.47 8.61 -30.93
C ALA A 123 12.31 9.62 -32.09
N PHE A 124 11.72 10.77 -31.79
CA PHE A 124 11.54 11.86 -32.75
C PHE A 124 11.80 13.23 -32.11
N ARG A 125 11.85 14.28 -32.94
CA ARG A 125 11.86 15.67 -32.49
C ARG A 125 10.71 16.42 -33.13
N ARG A 126 10.10 17.32 -32.38
CA ARG A 126 9.25 18.35 -32.96
C ARG A 126 10.12 19.47 -33.53
N VAL A 127 9.62 20.10 -34.58
CA VAL A 127 10.19 21.28 -35.21
C VAL A 127 9.17 22.39 -35.05
N ALA A 128 9.53 23.40 -34.27
CA ALA A 128 8.68 24.55 -34.00
C ALA A 128 8.41 25.35 -35.29
N PRO A 129 7.35 26.20 -35.32
CA PRO A 129 7.02 26.99 -36.50
C PRO A 129 8.14 27.91 -37.00
N ASP A 130 9.10 28.28 -36.14
CA ASP A 130 10.29 29.08 -36.47
C ASP A 130 11.46 28.24 -37.02
N GLY A 131 11.29 26.93 -37.17
CA GLY A 131 12.30 25.98 -37.65
C GLY A 131 13.23 25.44 -36.56
N ARG A 132 13.06 25.82 -35.29
CA ARG A 132 13.89 25.30 -34.20
C ARG A 132 13.55 23.84 -33.90
N LEU A 133 14.59 23.01 -33.78
CA LEU A 133 14.48 21.64 -33.30
C LEU A 133 14.24 21.62 -31.80
N MET A 134 13.14 21.01 -31.39
CA MET A 134 12.82 20.81 -29.98
C MET A 134 13.62 19.64 -29.37
N GLN A 135 13.46 19.44 -28.06
CA GLN A 135 14.00 18.26 -27.36
C GLN A 135 13.54 16.95 -28.02
N VAL A 136 14.36 15.90 -27.86
CA VAL A 136 14.02 14.56 -28.33
C VAL A 136 12.90 13.99 -27.48
N GLU A 137 11.79 13.64 -28.11
CA GLU A 137 10.69 12.89 -27.49
C GLU A 137 11.02 11.41 -27.48
N GLN A 138 11.29 10.89 -26.28
CA GLN A 138 11.60 9.49 -26.06
C GLN A 138 10.30 8.71 -25.86
N PRO A 139 10.01 7.69 -26.68
CA PRO A 139 8.87 6.83 -26.46
C PRO A 139 9.03 6.00 -25.18
N PRO A 140 7.94 5.62 -24.50
CA PRO A 140 8.02 4.68 -23.38
C PRO A 140 8.57 3.32 -23.84
N ILE A 141 9.00 2.49 -22.89
CA ILE A 141 9.41 1.12 -23.17
C ILE A 141 8.14 0.29 -23.41
N LEU A 142 7.87 -0.10 -24.65
CA LEU A 142 6.62 -0.74 -25.07
C LEU A 142 6.70 -2.28 -25.09
N THR A 143 7.44 -2.89 -24.16
CA THR A 143 7.62 -4.35 -24.15
C THR A 143 6.43 -5.10 -23.54
N GLY A 144 5.94 -6.14 -24.21
CA GLY A 144 4.87 -7.01 -23.70
C GLY A 144 3.58 -6.25 -23.39
N ASP A 145 2.97 -6.52 -22.24
CA ASP A 145 1.70 -5.87 -21.83
C ASP A 145 1.84 -4.37 -21.53
N VAL A 146 3.06 -3.81 -21.48
CA VAL A 146 3.25 -2.35 -21.40
C VAL A 146 2.68 -1.67 -22.64
N ALA A 147 2.87 -2.23 -23.84
CA ALA A 147 2.30 -1.65 -25.07
C ALA A 147 0.77 -1.56 -24.98
N LYS A 148 0.11 -2.63 -24.53
CA LYS A 148 -1.35 -2.64 -24.36
C LYS A 148 -1.80 -1.58 -23.35
N ARG A 149 -1.08 -1.43 -22.22
CA ARG A 149 -1.37 -0.41 -21.20
C ARG A 149 -1.22 1.00 -21.72
N GLU A 150 -0.08 1.32 -22.33
CA GLU A 150 0.21 2.66 -22.85
C GLU A 150 -0.78 3.05 -23.95
N PHE A 151 -0.96 2.19 -24.96
CA PHE A 151 -1.91 2.48 -26.05
C PHE A 151 -3.38 2.40 -25.62
N SER A 152 -3.70 1.83 -24.46
CA SER A 152 -5.06 1.97 -23.91
C SER A 152 -5.30 3.36 -23.33
N SER A 153 -4.25 4.14 -23.05
CA SER A 153 -4.35 5.43 -22.38
C SER A 153 -3.97 6.62 -23.27
N PHE A 154 -3.02 6.46 -24.19
CA PHE A 154 -2.48 7.57 -24.98
C PHE A 154 -1.75 7.11 -26.24
N CYS A 155 -1.67 7.98 -27.24
CA CYS A 155 -0.83 7.75 -28.42
C CYS A 155 0.64 8.00 -28.10
N ALA A 156 1.38 6.93 -27.77
CA ALA A 156 2.77 7.02 -27.33
C ALA A 156 3.79 7.24 -28.46
N LEU A 157 3.39 7.15 -29.73
CA LEU A 157 4.27 7.16 -30.89
C LEU A 157 3.75 8.13 -31.95
N ALA A 158 4.63 8.97 -32.51
CA ALA A 158 4.29 9.72 -33.71
C ALA A 158 4.24 8.78 -34.93
N ILE A 159 3.29 9.03 -35.83
CA ILE A 159 2.96 8.12 -36.94
C ILE A 159 4.16 7.69 -37.80
N HIS A 160 5.11 8.59 -38.00
CA HIS A 160 6.30 8.38 -38.84
C HIS A 160 7.51 7.80 -38.11
N THR A 161 7.32 7.36 -36.86
CA THR A 161 8.37 6.71 -36.05
C THR A 161 8.32 5.19 -36.11
N VAL A 162 7.36 4.61 -36.84
CA VAL A 162 7.02 3.19 -36.75
C VAL A 162 7.18 2.49 -38.09
N VAL A 163 7.83 1.32 -38.07
CA VAL A 163 7.90 0.38 -39.20
C VAL A 163 7.28 -0.94 -38.79
N PHE A 164 6.31 -1.42 -39.58
CA PHE A 164 5.51 -2.61 -39.25
C PHE A 164 5.26 -3.48 -40.48
N PRO A 165 4.97 -4.79 -40.31
CA PRO A 165 4.67 -5.68 -41.42
C PRO A 165 3.37 -5.30 -42.15
N ARG A 166 3.40 -5.35 -43.47
CA ARG A 166 2.22 -5.18 -44.33
C ARG A 166 1.13 -6.20 -44.02
N SER A 167 1.53 -7.46 -43.82
CA SER A 167 0.64 -8.57 -43.47
C SER A 167 -0.20 -8.26 -42.22
N LEU A 168 0.41 -7.65 -41.20
CA LEU A 168 -0.25 -7.24 -39.96
C LEU A 168 -1.26 -6.11 -40.21
N PHE A 169 -0.91 -5.14 -41.06
CA PHE A 169 -1.81 -4.06 -41.44
C PHE A 169 -3.05 -4.58 -42.18
N GLU A 170 -2.85 -5.51 -43.13
CA GLU A 170 -3.94 -6.16 -43.87
C GLU A 170 -4.81 -7.04 -42.96
N LEU A 171 -4.19 -7.82 -42.08
CA LEU A 171 -4.88 -8.66 -41.08
C LEU A 171 -5.82 -7.83 -40.20
N LEU A 172 -5.38 -6.63 -39.80
CA LEU A 172 -6.14 -5.73 -38.94
C LEU A 172 -7.14 -4.85 -39.72
N GLY A 173 -7.23 -4.99 -41.03
CA GLY A 173 -8.16 -4.23 -41.88
C GLY A 173 -7.73 -2.78 -42.16
N GLY A 174 -6.46 -2.44 -41.96
CA GLY A 174 -5.91 -1.10 -42.19
C GLY A 174 -6.26 -0.08 -41.11
N MET A 175 -6.29 1.21 -41.49
CA MET A 175 -6.68 2.32 -40.62
C MET A 175 -8.20 2.48 -40.59
N ASP A 176 -8.73 2.89 -39.44
CA ASP A 176 -10.16 3.19 -39.26
C ASP A 176 -10.50 4.54 -39.90
N GLU A 177 -11.05 4.51 -41.13
CA GLU A 177 -11.38 5.71 -41.93
C GLU A 177 -12.46 6.59 -41.29
N THR A 178 -13.12 6.12 -40.23
CA THR A 178 -14.12 6.92 -39.52
C THR A 178 -13.51 7.86 -38.49
N LEU A 179 -12.21 7.72 -38.18
CA LEU A 179 -11.46 8.62 -37.32
C LEU A 179 -10.87 9.77 -38.16
N GLN A 180 -10.97 11.00 -37.64
CA GLN A 180 -10.38 12.19 -38.28
C GLN A 180 -9.04 12.58 -37.65
N THR A 181 -8.82 12.11 -36.42
CA THR A 181 -7.60 12.19 -35.63
C THR A 181 -7.44 10.88 -34.86
N CYS A 182 -6.25 10.59 -34.32
CA CYS A 182 -5.96 9.38 -33.56
C CYS A 182 -6.09 8.06 -34.36
N GLU A 183 -6.12 8.11 -35.68
CA GLU A 183 -6.18 6.93 -36.55
C GLU A 183 -4.93 6.04 -36.41
N ASP A 184 -3.79 6.64 -36.13
CA ASP A 184 -2.52 5.97 -35.84
C ASP A 184 -2.55 5.32 -34.45
N TRP A 185 -3.04 6.04 -33.45
CA TRP A 185 -3.25 5.53 -32.11
C TRP A 185 -4.13 4.27 -32.11
N ASP A 186 -5.25 4.31 -32.82
CA ASP A 186 -6.12 3.16 -33.01
C ASP A 186 -5.40 1.94 -33.60
N LEU A 187 -4.55 2.18 -34.60
CA LEU A 187 -3.77 1.11 -35.24
C LEU A 187 -2.74 0.52 -34.26
N TRP A 188 -2.00 1.36 -33.53
CA TRP A 188 -1.02 0.91 -32.54
C TRP A 188 -1.67 0.11 -31.41
N LEU A 189 -2.85 0.55 -30.96
CA LEU A 189 -3.67 -0.18 -30.00
C LEU A 189 -4.03 -1.56 -30.54
N ARG A 190 -4.61 -1.65 -31.75
CA ARG A 190 -4.99 -2.94 -32.35
C ARG A 190 -3.79 -3.86 -32.58
N MET A 191 -2.65 -3.30 -32.98
CA MET A 191 -1.40 -4.07 -33.12
C MET A 191 -0.93 -4.63 -31.76
N ALA A 192 -0.95 -3.84 -30.69
CA ALA A 192 -0.59 -4.32 -29.35
C ALA A 192 -1.53 -5.44 -28.86
N PHE A 193 -2.84 -5.31 -29.09
CA PHE A 193 -3.82 -6.33 -28.70
C PHE A 193 -3.81 -7.56 -29.62
N SER A 194 -3.23 -7.48 -30.82
CA SER A 194 -3.00 -8.64 -31.69
C SER A 194 -1.84 -9.55 -31.22
N GLY A 195 -1.03 -9.07 -30.26
CA GLY A 195 0.16 -9.78 -29.77
C GLY A 195 1.45 -9.41 -30.51
N ALA A 196 1.46 -8.33 -31.29
CA ALA A 196 2.68 -7.84 -31.94
C ALA A 196 3.72 -7.36 -30.91
N GLU A 197 5.00 -7.60 -31.21
CA GLU A 197 6.12 -7.22 -30.37
C GLU A 197 6.68 -5.86 -30.78
N PHE A 198 6.62 -4.87 -29.89
CA PHE A 198 7.21 -3.55 -30.11
C PHE A 198 8.67 -3.55 -29.66
N ARG A 199 9.57 -3.21 -30.59
CA ARG A 199 11.03 -3.18 -30.39
C ARG A 199 11.56 -1.77 -30.63
N GLY A 200 12.14 -1.18 -29.58
CA GLY A 200 12.67 0.18 -29.62
C GLY A 200 14.04 0.27 -30.29
N VAL A 201 14.23 1.30 -31.10
CA VAL A 201 15.52 1.73 -31.65
C VAL A 201 15.95 2.98 -30.90
N ASP A 202 17.09 2.90 -30.21
CA ASP A 202 17.64 3.99 -29.39
C ASP A 202 18.32 5.08 -30.25
N LYS A 203 17.53 5.69 -31.14
CA LYS A 203 17.92 6.79 -32.02
C LYS A 203 16.73 7.72 -32.26
N CYS A 204 17.03 9.00 -32.46
CA CYS A 204 16.07 9.98 -32.96
C CYS A 204 16.18 10.04 -34.49
N LEU A 205 15.21 9.47 -35.20
CA LEU A 205 15.30 9.30 -36.67
C LEU A 205 14.18 10.02 -37.44
N ALA A 206 13.36 10.78 -36.73
CA ALA A 206 12.09 11.32 -37.21
C ALA A 206 11.90 12.77 -36.77
N PHE A 207 11.36 13.62 -37.64
CA PHE A 207 11.18 15.05 -37.40
C PHE A 207 9.76 15.47 -37.74
N TYR A 208 9.00 15.84 -36.70
CA TYR A 208 7.61 16.26 -36.74
C TYR A 208 7.51 17.77 -36.89
N ARG A 209 6.95 18.30 -37.98
CA ARG A 209 6.75 19.74 -38.19
C ARG A 209 5.46 20.22 -37.53
N MET A 210 5.57 21.18 -36.62
CA MET A 210 4.41 21.77 -35.97
C MET A 210 3.78 22.86 -36.83
N LYS A 211 2.48 22.74 -37.13
CA LYS A 211 1.69 23.74 -37.85
C LYS A 211 0.42 24.11 -37.08
N ALA A 212 0.06 25.40 -37.13
CA ALA A 212 -1.14 25.93 -36.47
C ALA A 212 -2.43 25.32 -37.02
N ASP A 213 -2.53 25.17 -38.34
CA ASP A 213 -3.71 24.67 -39.06
C ASP A 213 -3.68 23.14 -39.28
N SER A 214 -2.95 22.40 -38.43
CA SER A 214 -2.91 20.93 -38.50
C SER A 214 -4.27 20.31 -38.13
N LEU A 215 -4.56 19.10 -38.62
CA LEU A 215 -5.76 18.34 -38.24
C LEU A 215 -5.83 18.09 -36.73
N SER A 216 -4.68 17.81 -36.12
CA SER A 216 -4.49 17.71 -34.66
C SER A 216 -4.75 19.03 -33.92
N GLY A 217 -4.91 20.12 -34.66
CA GLY A 217 -5.20 21.46 -34.18
C GLY A 217 -6.64 21.64 -33.67
N ASP A 218 -7.57 20.75 -34.03
CA ASP A 218 -8.98 20.84 -33.64
C ASP A 218 -9.24 20.11 -32.30
N PRO A 219 -9.49 20.82 -31.19
CA PRO A 219 -9.61 20.21 -29.87
C PRO A 219 -10.84 19.30 -29.76
N ILE A 220 -11.94 19.61 -30.47
CA ILE A 220 -13.17 18.81 -30.41
C ILE A 220 -12.93 17.45 -31.08
N LYS A 221 -12.33 17.45 -32.28
CA LYS A 221 -12.03 16.20 -33.00
C LYS A 221 -11.06 15.32 -32.20
N MET A 222 -10.00 15.92 -31.66
CA MET A 222 -9.00 15.20 -30.88
C MET A 222 -9.61 14.52 -29.65
N VAL A 223 -10.39 15.24 -28.84
CA VAL A 223 -11.03 14.66 -27.65
C VAL A 223 -12.06 13.60 -28.05
N ARG A 224 -12.89 13.86 -29.06
CA ARG A 224 -13.90 12.92 -29.55
C ARG A 224 -13.26 11.60 -30.03
N ASP A 225 -12.23 11.68 -30.87
CA ASP A 225 -11.62 10.48 -31.45
C ASP A 225 -10.77 9.74 -30.41
N ALA A 226 -10.12 10.45 -29.48
CA ALA A 226 -9.48 9.85 -28.31
C ALA A 226 -10.44 9.02 -27.44
N ILE A 227 -11.66 9.52 -27.22
CA ILE A 227 -12.70 8.78 -26.50
C ILE A 227 -13.05 7.49 -27.26
N ARG A 228 -13.17 7.55 -28.59
CA ARG A 228 -13.45 6.36 -29.40
C ARG A 228 -12.33 5.31 -29.29
N VAL A 229 -11.07 5.72 -29.32
CA VAL A 229 -9.91 4.81 -29.19
C VAL A 229 -9.85 4.21 -27.78
N THR A 230 -10.01 5.01 -26.73
CA THR A 230 -10.01 4.52 -25.34
C THR A 230 -11.20 3.59 -25.04
N SER A 231 -12.39 3.88 -25.59
CA SER A 231 -13.54 2.96 -25.51
C SER A 231 -13.28 1.65 -26.24
N LYS A 232 -12.62 1.69 -27.40
CA LYS A 232 -12.19 0.48 -28.12
C LYS A 232 -11.17 -0.33 -27.30
N ALA A 233 -10.24 0.35 -26.63
CA ALA A 233 -9.27 -0.28 -25.73
C ALA A 233 -9.96 -1.03 -24.59
N GLN A 234 -10.95 -0.40 -23.94
CA GLN A 234 -11.76 -1.03 -22.89
C GLN A 234 -12.47 -2.29 -23.39
N ALA A 235 -13.05 -2.25 -24.59
CA ALA A 235 -13.71 -3.41 -25.20
C ALA A 235 -12.71 -4.57 -25.45
N LEU A 236 -11.50 -4.25 -25.95
CA LEU A 236 -10.45 -5.24 -26.19
C LEU A 236 -9.92 -5.85 -24.88
N GLN A 237 -9.74 -5.05 -23.83
CA GLN A 237 -9.36 -5.54 -22.49
C GLN A 237 -10.39 -6.52 -21.94
N THR A 238 -11.67 -6.14 -22.03
CA THR A 238 -12.80 -6.98 -21.60
C THR A 238 -12.82 -8.31 -22.36
N GLN A 239 -12.63 -8.27 -23.69
CA GLN A 239 -12.60 -9.46 -24.54
C GLN A 239 -11.47 -10.43 -24.18
N GLN A 240 -10.31 -9.91 -23.76
CA GLN A 240 -9.14 -10.73 -23.39
C GLN A 240 -9.10 -11.14 -21.92
N GLY A 241 -10.12 -10.79 -21.12
CA GLY A 241 -10.16 -11.13 -19.69
C GLY A 241 -9.06 -10.48 -18.85
N LEU A 242 -8.54 -9.32 -19.30
CA LEU A 242 -7.50 -8.59 -18.56
C LEU A 242 -8.12 -7.94 -17.30
N SER A 243 -7.50 -8.18 -16.14
CA SER A 243 -8.05 -7.86 -14.81
C SER A 243 -7.77 -6.42 -14.32
N ALA A 244 -8.61 -6.00 -13.37
CA ALA A 244 -8.81 -4.71 -12.69
C ALA A 244 -7.91 -3.49 -13.03
N GLU A 245 -8.57 -2.38 -13.38
CA GLU A 245 -8.01 -1.04 -13.55
C GLU A 245 -7.56 -0.41 -12.22
N GLY A 246 -6.56 0.47 -12.26
CA GLY A 246 -6.11 1.25 -11.10
C GLY A 246 -4.59 1.50 -11.10
N PRO A 247 -4.13 2.49 -10.32
CA PRO A 247 -2.70 2.85 -10.26
C PRO A 247 -1.80 1.69 -9.78
N GLU A 248 -2.37 0.70 -9.08
CA GLU A 248 -1.65 -0.46 -8.56
C GLU A 248 -1.38 -1.55 -9.62
N THR A 249 -2.26 -1.70 -10.62
CA THR A 249 -2.07 -2.67 -11.72
C THR A 249 -1.30 -2.06 -12.90
N GLY A 250 -1.10 -0.74 -12.88
CA GLY A 250 -0.53 0.04 -13.96
C GLY A 250 -1.49 0.28 -15.13
N TRP A 251 -2.73 -0.19 -15.04
CA TRP A 251 -3.79 0.12 -16.02
C TRP A 251 -4.51 1.40 -15.60
N ILE A 252 -4.51 2.40 -16.47
CA ILE A 252 -5.27 3.64 -16.27
C ILE A 252 -6.71 3.40 -16.71
N ALA A 253 -7.67 3.69 -15.82
CA ALA A 253 -9.08 3.54 -16.13
C ALA A 253 -9.46 4.35 -17.38
N PRO A 254 -10.34 3.85 -18.28
CA PRO A 254 -10.71 4.56 -19.50
C PRO A 254 -11.19 5.99 -19.26
N PRO A 255 -12.05 6.29 -18.26
CA PRO A 255 -12.41 7.67 -17.92
C PRO A 255 -11.19 8.56 -17.61
N VAL A 256 -10.20 8.06 -16.86
CA VAL A 256 -8.97 8.80 -16.52
C VAL A 256 -8.08 8.99 -17.76
N SER A 257 -8.04 8.02 -18.67
CA SER A 257 -7.35 8.15 -19.96
C SER A 257 -8.01 9.18 -20.87
N GLN A 258 -9.34 9.30 -20.83
CA GLN A 258 -10.07 10.35 -21.54
C GLN A 258 -9.78 11.73 -20.93
N LEU A 259 -9.74 11.81 -19.59
CA LEU A 259 -9.34 13.03 -18.90
C LEU A 259 -7.88 13.42 -19.21
N ARG A 260 -6.97 12.46 -19.33
CA ARG A 260 -5.58 12.69 -19.79
C ARG A 260 -5.57 13.43 -21.13
N MET A 261 -6.37 12.96 -22.09
CA MET A 261 -6.46 13.57 -23.42
C MET A 261 -7.07 14.95 -23.38
N LEU A 262 -8.17 15.15 -22.64
CA LEU A 262 -8.77 16.47 -22.42
C LEU A 262 -7.73 17.45 -21.83
N ALA A 263 -7.04 17.03 -20.76
CA ALA A 263 -6.07 17.86 -20.06
C ALA A 263 -4.90 18.25 -20.98
N TRP A 264 -4.37 17.31 -21.76
CA TRP A 264 -3.30 17.58 -22.72
C TRP A 264 -3.75 18.53 -23.85
N VAL A 265 -4.95 18.33 -24.40
CA VAL A 265 -5.52 19.18 -25.45
C VAL A 265 -5.71 20.62 -24.96
N VAL A 266 -6.35 20.79 -23.80
CA VAL A 266 -6.57 22.11 -23.19
C VAL A 266 -5.24 22.81 -22.92
N ALA A 267 -4.27 22.08 -22.38
CA ALA A 267 -2.93 22.61 -22.10
C ALA A 267 -2.16 23.00 -23.38
N THR A 268 -2.32 22.26 -24.48
CA THR A 268 -1.65 22.56 -25.75
C THR A 268 -2.26 23.76 -26.48
N LYS A 269 -3.56 24.02 -26.30
CA LYS A 269 -4.24 25.13 -26.99
C LYS A 269 -3.98 26.49 -26.37
N LEU A 270 -3.85 26.55 -25.05
CA LEU A 270 -3.49 27.78 -24.31
C LEU A 270 -4.45 28.95 -24.55
N ASP A 271 -5.68 28.65 -24.94
CA ASP A 271 -6.70 29.64 -25.25
C ASP A 271 -7.64 29.77 -24.05
N PRO A 272 -7.65 30.93 -23.34
CA PRO A 272 -8.56 31.15 -22.22
C PRO A 272 -10.02 31.30 -22.65
N THR A 273 -10.29 31.45 -23.96
CA THR A 273 -11.64 31.49 -24.53
C THR A 273 -12.13 30.12 -24.97
N LEU A 274 -11.27 29.09 -24.91
CA LEU A 274 -11.65 27.71 -25.19
C LEU A 274 -12.74 27.28 -24.19
N ASP A 275 -13.86 26.80 -24.71
CA ASP A 275 -14.94 26.25 -23.88
C ASP A 275 -14.55 24.87 -23.35
N ILE A 276 -13.77 24.87 -22.25
CA ILE A 276 -13.31 23.66 -21.56
C ILE A 276 -14.51 22.83 -21.11
N ALA A 277 -15.62 23.45 -20.73
CA ALA A 277 -16.83 22.75 -20.30
C ALA A 277 -17.48 22.00 -21.46
N ALA A 278 -17.55 22.59 -22.65
CA ALA A 278 -18.03 21.91 -23.86
C ALA A 278 -17.11 20.74 -24.26
N LEU A 279 -15.79 20.87 -24.12
CA LEU A 279 -14.87 19.75 -24.35
C LEU A 279 -15.04 18.64 -23.31
N ALA A 280 -15.23 19.00 -22.04
CA ALA A 280 -15.48 18.05 -20.97
C ALA A 280 -16.81 17.30 -21.16
N ALA A 281 -17.83 17.96 -21.72
CA ALA A 281 -19.11 17.35 -22.06
C ALA A 281 -19.03 16.30 -23.18
N LEU A 282 -17.90 16.19 -23.90
CA LEU A 282 -17.65 15.09 -24.83
C LEU A 282 -17.36 13.78 -24.09
N LEU A 283 -16.82 13.84 -22.87
CA LEU A 283 -16.49 12.65 -22.10
C LEU A 283 -17.79 11.93 -21.66
N PRO A 284 -17.88 10.59 -21.82
CA PRO A 284 -19.02 9.83 -21.33
C PRO A 284 -19.26 10.01 -19.82
N GLU A 285 -18.17 10.13 -19.06
CA GLU A 285 -18.14 10.37 -17.63
C GLU A 285 -16.90 11.19 -17.27
N MET A 286 -17.04 12.18 -16.38
CA MET A 286 -15.90 12.86 -15.77
C MET A 286 -15.42 12.04 -14.56
N PRO A 287 -14.19 11.51 -14.57
CA PRO A 287 -13.69 10.67 -13.49
C PRO A 287 -13.28 11.46 -12.25
N ASP A 288 -13.29 10.78 -11.10
CA ASP A 288 -12.50 11.17 -9.94
C ASP A 288 -11.00 10.98 -10.25
N ALA A 289 -10.25 12.07 -10.23
CA ALA A 289 -8.82 12.08 -10.52
C ALA A 289 -7.92 11.90 -9.28
N ALA A 290 -8.50 11.65 -8.10
CA ALA A 290 -7.73 11.41 -6.89
C ALA A 290 -6.77 10.21 -7.06
N GLY A 291 -5.51 10.38 -6.66
CA GLY A 291 -4.44 9.39 -6.87
C GLY A 291 -3.69 9.51 -8.19
N TYR A 292 -4.17 10.31 -9.15
CA TYR A 292 -3.53 10.57 -10.44
C TYR A 292 -2.93 11.98 -10.56
N GLU A 293 -2.77 12.71 -9.45
CA GLU A 293 -2.44 14.14 -9.47
C GLU A 293 -1.07 14.43 -10.10
N ASN A 294 -0.04 13.65 -9.76
CA ASN A 294 1.30 13.77 -10.36
C ASN A 294 1.29 13.43 -11.86
N PHE A 295 0.51 12.41 -12.23
CA PHE A 295 0.36 12.01 -13.63
C PHE A 295 -0.28 13.14 -14.45
N LEU A 296 -1.40 13.69 -13.97
CA LEU A 296 -2.08 14.81 -14.63
C LEU A 296 -1.23 16.08 -14.65
N ALA A 297 -0.48 16.38 -13.59
CA ALA A 297 0.47 17.51 -13.61
C ALA A 297 1.50 17.35 -14.73
N GLY A 298 2.09 16.16 -14.90
CA GLY A 298 3.01 15.87 -15.99
C GLY A 298 2.36 16.02 -17.38
N VAL A 299 1.14 15.50 -17.55
CA VAL A 299 0.37 15.61 -18.79
C VAL A 299 0.11 17.07 -19.17
N VAL A 300 -0.31 17.88 -18.20
CA VAL A 300 -0.59 19.30 -18.41
C VAL A 300 0.69 20.06 -18.75
N LEU A 301 1.78 19.85 -17.99
CA LEU A 301 3.06 20.52 -18.28
C LEU A 301 3.60 20.17 -19.67
N HIS A 302 3.52 18.89 -20.06
CA HIS A 302 3.90 18.45 -21.40
C HIS A 302 3.05 19.13 -22.50
N GLY A 303 1.74 19.23 -22.28
CA GLY A 303 0.85 19.98 -23.18
C GLY A 303 1.21 21.46 -23.28
N LEU A 304 1.49 22.13 -22.15
CA LEU A 304 1.92 23.53 -22.12
C LEU A 304 3.22 23.75 -22.91
N GLN A 305 4.22 22.89 -22.71
CA GLN A 305 5.50 22.96 -23.43
C GLN A 305 5.31 22.77 -24.94
N THR A 306 4.44 21.82 -25.32
CA THR A 306 4.09 21.58 -26.72
C THR A 306 3.40 22.81 -27.32
N GLY A 307 2.36 23.34 -26.67
CA GLY A 307 1.61 24.50 -27.15
C GLY A 307 2.44 25.78 -27.27
N LEU A 308 3.35 26.01 -26.32
CA LEU A 308 4.24 27.18 -26.30
C LEU A 308 5.52 26.96 -27.13
N SER A 309 5.73 25.76 -27.66
CA SER A 309 6.96 25.36 -28.36
C SER A 309 8.22 25.60 -27.50
N THR A 310 8.16 25.36 -26.19
CA THR A 310 9.30 25.56 -25.27
C THR A 310 10.01 24.25 -24.95
N ASP A 311 11.34 24.31 -24.91
CA ASP A 311 12.18 23.12 -24.68
C ASP A 311 12.41 22.84 -23.21
N ARG A 312 12.35 23.87 -22.36
CA ARG A 312 12.62 23.74 -20.93
C ARG A 312 11.36 24.05 -20.13
N ALA A 313 11.12 23.28 -19.09
CA ALA A 313 9.98 23.50 -18.22
C ALA A 313 10.06 24.86 -17.50
N ASP A 314 11.27 25.40 -17.25
CA ASP A 314 11.43 26.71 -16.63
C ASP A 314 11.10 27.89 -17.56
N ASP A 315 11.04 27.68 -18.88
CA ASP A 315 10.59 28.70 -19.83
C ASP A 315 9.09 29.02 -19.62
N LEU A 316 8.32 28.09 -19.04
CA LEU A 316 6.90 28.30 -18.71
C LEU A 316 6.70 29.45 -17.72
N ILE A 317 7.72 29.79 -16.92
CA ILE A 317 7.67 30.90 -15.96
C ILE A 317 7.60 32.25 -16.70
N ASP A 318 8.29 32.40 -17.83
CA ASP A 318 8.34 33.67 -18.59
C ASP A 318 7.00 34.02 -19.26
N VAL A 319 6.18 33.00 -19.50
CA VAL A 319 4.88 33.13 -20.16
C VAL A 319 3.73 32.69 -19.26
N LEU A 320 3.94 32.72 -17.94
CA LEU A 320 2.97 32.31 -16.92
C LEU A 320 1.60 32.98 -17.11
N ASP A 321 1.58 34.28 -17.40
CA ASP A 321 0.34 35.03 -17.60
C ASP A 321 -0.49 34.54 -18.81
N LYS A 322 0.15 33.90 -19.80
CA LYS A 322 -0.54 33.38 -20.99
C LYS A 322 -1.33 32.11 -20.68
N TRP A 323 -0.80 31.23 -19.82
CA TRP A 323 -1.36 29.88 -19.63
C TRP A 323 -2.01 29.66 -18.27
N ARG A 324 -1.60 30.42 -17.24
CA ARG A 324 -2.12 30.29 -15.87
C ARG A 324 -3.66 30.34 -15.80
N PRO A 325 -4.39 31.24 -16.49
CA PRO A 325 -5.85 31.25 -16.42
C PRO A 325 -6.48 29.94 -16.90
N THR A 326 -6.09 29.45 -18.08
CA THR A 326 -6.58 28.19 -18.66
C THR A 326 -6.22 26.99 -17.78
N PHE A 327 -5.02 26.97 -17.22
CA PHE A 327 -4.59 25.94 -16.27
C PHE A 327 -5.49 25.91 -15.03
N LEU A 328 -5.72 27.05 -14.38
CA LEU A 328 -6.55 27.10 -13.17
C LEU A 328 -8.00 26.72 -13.44
N LEU A 329 -8.55 27.08 -14.61
CA LEU A 329 -9.89 26.64 -15.04
C LEU A 329 -9.97 25.12 -15.23
N LEU A 330 -8.96 24.51 -15.86
CA LEU A 330 -8.88 23.05 -16.00
C LEU A 330 -8.78 22.38 -14.63
N ILE A 331 -7.96 22.90 -13.72
CA ILE A 331 -7.83 22.35 -12.36
C ILE A 331 -9.14 22.48 -11.57
N GLN A 332 -9.86 23.60 -11.72
CA GLN A 332 -11.16 23.80 -11.10
C GLN A 332 -12.19 22.79 -11.61
N LEU A 333 -12.21 22.51 -12.91
CA LEU A 333 -13.07 21.49 -13.51
C LEU A 333 -12.75 20.08 -12.97
N ILE A 334 -11.46 19.73 -12.86
CA ILE A 334 -11.04 18.45 -12.29
C ILE A 334 -11.47 18.36 -10.83
N GLN A 335 -11.24 19.42 -10.05
CA GLN A 335 -11.60 19.49 -8.64
C GLN A 335 -13.11 19.33 -8.39
N SER A 336 -13.98 19.84 -9.28
CA SER A 336 -15.43 19.71 -9.08
C SER A 336 -15.96 18.30 -9.29
N HIS A 337 -15.15 17.39 -9.85
CA HIS A 337 -15.50 15.99 -10.12
C HIS A 337 -14.62 14.99 -9.37
N SER A 338 -13.68 15.46 -8.54
CA SER A 338 -12.71 14.63 -7.82
C SER A 338 -12.79 14.83 -6.31
N GLN A 339 -12.11 13.98 -5.53
CA GLN A 339 -12.02 14.17 -4.08
C GLN A 339 -11.56 15.60 -3.71
N PRO A 340 -12.10 16.19 -2.63
CA PRO A 340 -11.67 17.50 -2.14
C PRO A 340 -10.15 17.63 -1.96
N GLY A 341 -9.54 18.62 -2.63
CA GLY A 341 -8.10 18.90 -2.58
C GLY A 341 -7.27 18.23 -3.68
N THR A 342 -7.87 17.47 -4.60
CA THR A 342 -7.20 16.95 -5.80
C THR A 342 -6.58 18.07 -6.65
N GLY A 343 -7.31 19.17 -6.86
CA GLY A 343 -6.80 20.29 -7.65
C GLY A 343 -5.58 20.97 -7.02
N ARG A 344 -5.60 21.15 -5.68
CA ARG A 344 -4.45 21.66 -4.92
C ARG A 344 -3.21 20.79 -5.15
N LYS A 345 -3.35 19.47 -5.04
CA LYS A 345 -2.25 18.53 -5.26
C LYS A 345 -1.69 18.58 -6.69
N ILE A 346 -2.53 18.79 -7.70
CA ILE A 346 -2.07 18.99 -9.09
C ILE A 346 -1.27 20.30 -9.22
N ILE A 347 -1.72 21.39 -8.59
CA ILE A 347 -1.01 22.68 -8.57
C ILE A 347 0.36 22.55 -7.89
N GLU A 348 0.42 21.87 -6.75
CA GLU A 348 1.65 21.59 -6.01
C GLU A 348 2.63 20.75 -6.84
N ALA A 349 2.14 19.66 -7.44
CA ALA A 349 2.94 18.82 -8.33
C ALA A 349 3.46 19.62 -9.53
N ALA A 350 2.62 20.41 -10.20
CA ALA A 350 3.04 21.23 -11.34
C ALA A 350 4.10 22.28 -10.93
N SER A 351 3.89 22.95 -9.80
CA SER A 351 4.83 23.93 -9.24
C SER A 351 6.18 23.31 -8.93
N TRP A 352 6.19 22.11 -8.34
CA TRP A 352 7.41 21.38 -8.06
C TRP A 352 8.18 20.99 -9.33
N HIS A 353 7.50 20.44 -10.34
CA HIS A 353 8.16 20.07 -11.61
C HIS A 353 8.75 21.28 -12.34
N ILE A 354 8.04 22.41 -12.38
CA ILE A 354 8.55 23.66 -12.97
C ILE A 354 9.76 24.17 -12.18
N SER A 355 9.68 24.19 -10.85
CA SER A 355 10.76 24.75 -10.03
C SER A 355 12.01 23.88 -9.99
N ALA A 356 11.86 22.56 -10.09
CA ALA A 356 12.98 21.63 -10.10
C ALA A 356 13.81 21.72 -11.39
N ALA A 357 13.20 22.12 -12.52
CA ALA A 357 13.92 22.40 -13.76
C ALA A 357 14.90 23.58 -13.64
N ASN A 358 14.56 24.60 -12.83
CA ASN A 358 15.46 25.70 -12.51
C ASN A 358 15.17 26.31 -11.12
N PRO A 359 15.86 25.85 -10.06
CA PRO A 359 15.58 26.24 -8.68
C PRO A 359 15.95 27.71 -8.37
N LEU A 360 16.55 28.42 -9.33
CA LEU A 360 16.93 29.83 -9.16
C LEU A 360 15.76 30.79 -9.42
N ARG A 361 14.66 30.31 -10.00
CA ARG A 361 13.53 31.14 -10.40
C ARG A 361 12.40 31.08 -9.37
N SER A 362 11.87 32.24 -9.03
CA SER A 362 10.70 32.40 -8.15
C SER A 362 9.45 32.66 -8.99
N PHE A 363 8.31 32.10 -8.59
CA PHE A 363 7.01 32.33 -9.23
C PHE A 363 5.86 31.94 -8.29
N THR A 364 4.62 32.29 -8.65
CA THR A 364 3.42 31.90 -7.91
C THR A 364 2.42 31.23 -8.85
N LEU A 365 1.95 30.04 -8.49
CA LEU A 365 0.95 29.28 -9.25
C LEU A 365 -0.16 28.82 -8.30
N GLY A 366 -1.37 29.35 -8.49
CA GLY A 366 -2.50 29.08 -7.59
C GLY A 366 -2.16 29.42 -6.14
N ASN A 367 -2.25 28.42 -5.27
CA ASN A 367 -1.99 28.52 -3.83
C ASN A 367 -0.51 28.28 -3.45
N VAL A 368 0.38 28.09 -4.43
CA VAL A 368 1.79 27.77 -4.21
C VAL A 368 2.67 28.96 -4.59
N GLN A 369 3.55 29.36 -3.68
CA GLN A 369 4.61 30.33 -3.93
C GLN A 369 5.97 29.63 -3.91
N VAL A 370 6.68 29.72 -5.03
CA VAL A 370 8.04 29.21 -5.20
C VAL A 370 9.03 30.36 -5.04
N VAL A 371 10.03 30.17 -4.18
CA VAL A 371 11.02 31.21 -3.87
C VAL A 371 12.44 30.65 -3.88
N SER A 372 13.32 31.31 -4.62
CA SER A 372 14.76 31.12 -4.55
C SER A 372 15.38 32.07 -3.52
N ALA A 373 16.03 31.52 -2.50
CA ALA A 373 16.65 32.26 -1.40
C ALA A 373 18.17 32.09 -1.43
N ALA A 374 18.89 33.16 -1.78
CA ALA A 374 20.35 33.20 -1.74
C ALA A 374 20.85 33.34 -0.29
N LEU A 375 21.62 32.36 0.18
CA LEU A 375 22.09 32.29 1.57
C LEU A 375 23.01 33.47 1.94
N GLU A 376 23.67 34.08 0.96
CA GLU A 376 24.56 35.23 1.16
C GLU A 376 23.81 36.56 1.34
N THR A 377 22.55 36.63 0.90
CA THR A 377 21.77 37.89 0.81
C THR A 377 20.32 37.69 1.24
N LEU A 378 20.05 36.83 2.22
CA LEU A 378 18.70 36.55 2.71
C LEU A 378 17.95 37.86 3.02
N SER A 379 16.72 37.97 2.53
CA SER A 379 15.83 39.12 2.70
C SER A 379 14.45 38.64 3.12
N ARG A 380 13.61 39.52 3.69
CA ARG A 380 12.20 39.19 3.96
C ARG A 380 11.52 38.75 2.64
N ILE A 381 10.75 37.67 2.70
CA ILE A 381 9.98 37.16 1.56
C ILE A 381 8.51 37.49 1.82
N PRO A 382 7.89 38.40 1.06
CA PRO A 382 6.47 38.69 1.21
C PRO A 382 5.63 37.50 0.75
N LYS A 383 4.55 37.24 1.47
CA LYS A 383 3.57 36.21 1.13
C LYS A 383 2.60 36.75 0.07
N ALA A 384 2.47 36.06 -1.04
CA ALA A 384 1.43 36.32 -2.03
C ALA A 384 0.05 36.01 -1.42
N GLU A 385 -0.94 36.86 -1.71
CA GLU A 385 -2.26 36.83 -1.06
C GLU A 385 -2.94 35.45 -1.15
N ALA A 386 -2.93 34.84 -2.34
CA ALA A 386 -3.54 33.54 -2.59
C ALA A 386 -2.68 32.35 -2.14
N ALA A 387 -1.40 32.56 -1.81
CA ALA A 387 -0.49 31.47 -1.47
C ALA A 387 -0.70 30.99 -0.03
N ASP A 388 -0.70 29.68 0.17
CA ASP A 388 -0.68 29.06 1.50
C ASP A 388 0.37 27.92 1.60
N THR A 389 1.04 27.64 0.50
CA THR A 389 2.10 26.65 0.36
C THR A 389 3.37 27.34 -0.10
N LEU A 390 4.50 27.03 0.55
CA LEU A 390 5.82 27.55 0.18
C LEU A 390 6.67 26.41 -0.36
N ILE A 391 7.30 26.64 -1.52
CA ILE A 391 8.46 25.88 -1.99
C ILE A 391 9.65 26.83 -1.99
N MET A 392 10.57 26.69 -1.04
CA MET A 392 11.75 27.54 -0.91
C MET A 392 13.00 26.77 -1.31
N HIS A 393 13.66 27.19 -2.39
CA HIS A 393 14.96 26.69 -2.81
C HIS A 393 16.07 27.53 -2.18
N ALA A 394 16.90 26.93 -1.34
CA ALA A 394 18.10 27.57 -0.81
C ALA A 394 19.25 27.45 -1.83
N VAL A 395 19.93 28.57 -2.08
CA VAL A 395 21.01 28.68 -3.07
C VAL A 395 22.23 29.32 -2.43
N SER A 396 23.43 28.78 -2.69
CA SER A 396 24.70 29.40 -2.29
C SER A 396 25.70 29.37 -3.43
N GLY A 397 26.32 30.52 -3.71
CA GLY A 397 27.28 30.66 -4.82
C GLY A 397 26.71 30.25 -6.19
N GLY A 398 25.41 30.48 -6.42
CA GLY A 398 24.71 30.09 -7.64
C GLY A 398 24.44 28.58 -7.78
N GLN A 399 24.53 27.81 -6.69
CA GLN A 399 24.23 26.38 -6.68
C GLN A 399 23.10 26.09 -5.69
N HIS A 400 22.16 25.23 -6.08
CA HIS A 400 21.10 24.74 -5.20
C HIS A 400 21.70 23.88 -4.07
N VAL A 401 21.32 24.20 -2.83
CA VAL A 401 21.83 23.49 -1.64
C VAL A 401 20.75 22.71 -0.89
N GLY A 402 19.46 23.02 -1.11
CA GLY A 402 18.35 22.38 -0.41
C GLY A 402 17.01 23.01 -0.75
N SER A 403 15.92 22.30 -0.49
CA SER A 403 14.56 22.79 -0.71
C SER A 403 13.74 22.57 0.55
N PHE A 404 12.96 23.56 0.96
CA PHE A 404 11.95 23.43 1.99
C PHE A 404 10.56 23.51 1.35
N VAL A 405 9.67 22.59 1.71
CA VAL A 405 8.27 22.61 1.29
C VAL A 405 7.37 22.54 2.50
N GLY A 406 6.30 23.35 2.53
CA GLY A 406 5.43 23.35 3.70
C GLY A 406 4.38 24.47 3.74
N PRO A 407 3.68 24.58 4.87
CA PRO A 407 2.66 25.60 5.06
C PRO A 407 3.28 27.00 5.11
N PHE A 408 2.63 27.97 4.47
CA PHE A 408 3.02 29.36 4.46
C PHE A 408 2.02 30.23 5.25
N TRP A 409 2.41 30.69 6.43
CA TRP A 409 1.49 31.34 7.37
C TRP A 409 1.39 32.85 7.15
N GLY A 410 2.53 33.51 6.97
CA GLY A 410 2.65 34.97 6.76
C GLY A 410 3.96 35.29 6.04
N ASP A 411 4.38 36.55 6.03
CA ASP A 411 5.66 36.92 5.42
C ASP A 411 6.82 36.17 6.08
N LEU A 412 7.78 35.68 5.30
CA LEU A 412 8.90 34.93 5.84
C LEU A 412 10.04 35.87 6.24
N SER A 413 10.20 36.14 7.54
CA SER A 413 11.39 36.82 8.05
C SER A 413 12.68 36.04 7.77
N ILE A 414 13.81 36.75 7.80
CA ILE A 414 15.16 36.15 7.70
C ILE A 414 15.36 35.11 8.81
N ARG A 415 14.80 35.36 10.01
CA ARG A 415 14.86 34.44 11.16
C ARG A 415 14.13 33.13 10.88
N ALA A 416 12.93 33.21 10.30
CA ALA A 416 12.15 32.03 9.91
C ALA A 416 12.89 31.23 8.82
N GLN A 417 13.43 31.90 7.80
CA GLN A 417 14.23 31.26 6.75
C GLN A 417 15.41 30.46 7.31
N ILE A 418 16.21 31.08 8.19
CA ILE A 418 17.35 30.40 8.82
C ILE A 418 16.90 29.17 9.62
N ARG A 419 15.77 29.24 10.34
CA ARG A 419 15.24 28.08 11.07
C ARG A 419 14.85 26.94 10.14
N LEU A 420 14.18 27.23 9.02
CA LEU A 420 13.81 26.23 8.03
C LEU A 420 15.06 25.55 7.44
N ILE A 421 16.07 26.34 7.08
CA ILE A 421 17.35 25.83 6.55
C ILE A 421 18.07 24.97 7.59
N MET A 422 18.15 25.42 8.84
CA MET A 422 18.82 24.68 9.91
C MET A 422 18.08 23.38 10.26
N HIS A 423 16.75 23.37 10.20
CA HIS A 423 15.94 22.17 10.45
C HIS A 423 16.24 21.08 9.42
N GLU A 424 16.30 21.43 8.14
CA GLU A 424 16.71 20.51 7.07
C GLU A 424 18.14 19.99 7.27
N MET A 425 19.07 20.85 7.70
CA MET A 425 20.46 20.43 7.97
C MET A 425 20.59 19.50 9.19
N GLN A 426 19.77 19.67 10.23
CA GLN A 426 19.82 18.85 11.45
C GLN A 426 19.19 17.46 11.28
N ALA A 427 18.29 17.30 10.30
CA ALA A 427 17.76 15.99 9.93
C ALA A 427 18.86 15.01 9.48
N GLU A 428 19.99 15.50 8.97
CA GLU A 428 21.13 14.69 8.53
C GLU A 428 22.03 14.18 9.68
N GLU A 429 22.12 14.88 10.83
CA GLU A 429 23.02 14.50 11.92
C GLU A 429 22.56 13.24 12.70
N HIS A 430 21.31 12.80 12.48
CA HIS A 430 20.72 11.63 13.13
C HIS A 430 20.81 10.33 12.30
N LEU A 431 21.33 10.37 11.06
CA LEU A 431 21.51 9.18 10.22
C LEU A 431 22.98 8.72 10.26
N GLN A 432 23.34 7.95 11.29
CA GLN A 432 24.64 7.28 11.38
C GLN A 432 24.64 6.00 10.51
N MET A 433 25.42 6.05 9.42
CA MET A 433 25.92 4.97 8.54
C MET A 433 25.17 4.69 7.21
N PRO A 434 25.91 4.33 6.13
CA PRO A 434 25.46 4.38 4.74
C PRO A 434 24.88 3.04 4.24
N PRO A 435 23.75 3.01 3.51
CA PRO A 435 23.28 1.79 2.84
C PRO A 435 23.32 1.86 1.31
N THR A 436 23.82 0.76 0.76
CA THR A 436 23.84 0.29 -0.63
C THR A 436 22.44 0.02 -1.22
N LEU A 437 22.23 0.46 -2.46
CA LEU A 437 21.28 0.07 -3.56
C LEU A 437 20.14 -0.93 -3.17
N VAL A 438 18.83 -0.66 -3.35
CA VAL A 438 18.07 -0.47 -4.62
C VAL A 438 16.65 0.12 -4.32
N TYR A 439 16.32 1.32 -4.81
CA TYR A 439 15.19 1.65 -5.72
C TYR A 439 15.22 3.15 -6.03
N ILE A 440 16.08 3.45 -6.99
CA ILE A 440 16.11 4.66 -7.80
C ILE A 440 15.06 4.47 -8.89
N SER A 441 14.07 5.35 -9.03
CA SER A 441 13.61 5.72 -10.38
C SER A 441 12.83 7.03 -10.52
N SER A 442 11.99 7.49 -9.59
CA SER A 442 11.20 8.73 -9.86
C SER A 442 11.34 9.88 -8.84
N TRP A 443 11.46 9.62 -7.55
CA TRP A 443 11.43 10.71 -6.55
C TRP A 443 12.83 11.17 -6.08
N THR A 444 13.84 10.31 -6.20
CA THR A 444 15.19 10.58 -5.69
C THR A 444 16.08 11.45 -6.60
N ARG A 445 15.76 11.66 -7.88
CA ARG A 445 16.71 12.29 -8.82
C ARG A 445 16.85 13.82 -8.68
N GLU A 446 15.84 14.53 -8.16
CA GLU A 446 15.91 15.98 -7.92
C GLU A 446 16.23 16.32 -6.46
N ALA A 447 15.63 15.60 -5.50
CA ALA A 447 16.00 15.73 -4.10
C ALA A 447 17.46 15.29 -3.84
N LEU A 448 17.95 14.20 -4.48
CA LEU A 448 19.37 13.82 -4.36
C LEU A 448 20.36 14.60 -5.23
N ARG A 449 19.92 15.40 -6.22
CA ARG A 449 20.83 16.37 -6.86
C ARG A 449 21.18 17.50 -5.88
N GLY A 450 20.24 17.93 -5.04
CA GLY A 450 20.53 18.77 -3.87
C GLY A 450 21.41 18.05 -2.83
N TYR A 451 21.05 16.81 -2.47
CA TYR A 451 21.76 16.03 -1.44
C TYR A 451 23.21 15.64 -1.81
N ARG A 452 23.50 15.19 -3.05
CA ARG A 452 24.88 14.84 -3.46
C ARG A 452 25.75 16.09 -3.70
N ALA A 453 25.15 17.22 -4.04
CA ALA A 453 25.83 18.52 -4.05
C ALA A 453 26.02 19.11 -2.64
N PHE A 454 25.38 18.55 -1.61
CA PHE A 454 25.57 18.95 -0.21
C PHE A 454 26.51 17.99 0.52
N GLY A 455 26.23 16.69 0.56
CA GLY A 455 27.07 15.66 1.18
C GLY A 455 28.41 15.43 0.46
N GLY A 456 28.43 15.44 -0.88
CA GLY A 456 29.66 15.33 -1.66
C GLY A 456 30.56 16.58 -1.54
N LEU A 457 30.00 17.71 -1.15
CA LEU A 457 30.67 19.00 -1.11
C LEU A 457 31.11 19.39 0.31
N ILE A 458 30.46 18.82 1.32
CA ILE A 458 30.94 18.79 2.71
C ILE A 458 32.09 17.77 2.86
N ILE A 459 32.07 16.65 2.14
CA ILE A 459 33.11 15.60 2.24
C ILE A 459 34.29 15.84 1.27
N ARG A 460 34.09 16.51 0.11
CA ARG A 460 35.22 16.84 -0.81
C ARG A 460 35.78 18.24 -0.71
N ASN A 461 35.20 19.16 0.07
CA ASN A 461 35.83 20.47 0.35
C ASN A 461 35.37 21.05 1.69
N GLY A 462 36.12 20.77 2.76
CA GLY A 462 35.95 21.38 4.09
C GLY A 462 35.95 22.93 4.13
N GLN A 463 36.14 23.60 2.99
CA GLN A 463 36.03 25.05 2.87
C GLN A 463 34.59 25.61 2.87
N ARG A 464 33.56 24.84 2.46
CA ARG A 464 32.17 25.36 2.37
C ARG A 464 31.40 25.29 3.70
N ARG A 465 31.60 24.25 4.52
CA ARG A 465 31.13 24.20 5.92
C ARG A 465 31.70 25.38 6.72
N GLY A 466 33.00 25.66 6.53
CA GLY A 466 33.66 26.83 7.11
C GLY A 466 33.19 28.18 6.55
N ARG A 467 32.55 28.26 5.38
CA ARG A 467 32.00 29.53 4.84
C ARG A 467 30.63 29.84 5.46
N LEU A 468 29.78 28.83 5.64
CA LEU A 468 28.49 28.96 6.32
C LEU A 468 28.66 29.20 7.83
N GLU A 469 29.59 28.49 8.48
CA GLU A 469 30.00 28.80 9.86
C GLU A 469 30.60 30.20 9.97
N ARG A 470 31.48 30.63 9.04
CA ARG A 470 31.98 32.01 9.03
C ARG A 470 30.88 33.05 8.78
N ILE A 471 29.82 32.74 8.02
CA ILE A 471 28.66 33.61 7.84
C ILE A 471 27.83 33.67 9.13
N LEU A 472 27.52 32.53 9.76
CA LEU A 472 26.82 32.46 11.05
C LEU A 472 27.62 33.11 12.20
N VAL A 473 28.95 33.06 12.14
CA VAL A 473 29.89 33.71 13.07
C VAL A 473 30.02 35.22 12.75
N ARG A 474 30.07 35.62 11.47
CA ARG A 474 30.20 37.04 11.06
C ARG A 474 28.93 37.84 11.27
N ILE A 475 27.77 37.22 11.08
CA ILE A 475 26.46 37.86 11.32
C ILE A 475 26.00 37.62 12.77
N GLY A 476 26.70 36.77 13.54
CA GLY A 476 26.42 36.49 14.94
C GLY A 476 25.09 35.75 15.11
N ARG A 477 25.13 34.44 15.38
CA ARG A 477 23.97 33.57 15.62
C ARG A 477 22.90 34.18 16.55
N ASN A 478 23.30 34.94 17.57
CA ASN A 478 22.38 35.64 18.48
C ASN A 478 21.93 37.03 17.99
N ALA A 479 22.73 37.72 17.18
CA ALA A 479 22.40 39.02 16.61
C ALA A 479 21.41 38.90 15.43
N LEU A 480 21.56 37.88 14.57
CA LEU A 480 20.61 37.51 13.51
C LEU A 480 19.23 37.14 14.06
N LEU A 481 19.21 36.43 15.19
CA LEU A 481 17.97 36.18 15.90
C LEU A 481 17.45 37.53 16.45
N ALA A 482 18.24 38.32 17.18
CA ALA A 482 17.75 39.51 17.89
C ALA A 482 17.29 40.73 17.05
N CYS A 483 17.72 40.90 15.80
CA CYS A 483 17.58 42.19 15.07
C CYS A 483 16.36 42.36 14.13
N ALA A 484 15.38 41.44 14.10
CA ALA A 484 14.19 41.61 13.26
C ALA A 484 13.03 42.30 14.03
N PRO A 485 12.40 43.37 13.50
CA PRO A 485 11.25 44.01 14.13
C PRO A 485 10.08 43.04 14.27
N SER A 486 9.38 43.08 15.41
CA SER A 486 8.13 42.35 15.62
C SER A 486 6.99 43.00 14.83
N ASP A 487 6.77 42.53 13.61
CA ASP A 487 5.62 42.88 12.79
C ASP A 487 4.56 41.78 12.93
N LYS A 488 3.30 42.13 13.18
CA LYS A 488 2.19 41.16 13.31
C LYS A 488 1.93 40.39 12.00
N GLN A 489 2.49 40.86 10.88
CA GLN A 489 2.41 40.21 9.58
C GLN A 489 3.50 39.15 9.33
N ASP A 490 4.48 38.99 10.23
CA ASP A 490 5.55 37.99 10.13
C ASP A 490 5.04 36.56 10.40
N ASN A 491 5.59 35.57 9.70
CA ASN A 491 5.21 34.15 9.75
C ASN A 491 5.28 33.60 11.18
N ASP A 492 6.32 33.95 11.94
CA ASP A 492 6.48 33.50 13.33
C ASP A 492 5.48 34.15 14.29
N ALA A 493 5.21 35.45 14.12
CA ALA A 493 4.25 36.19 14.94
C ALA A 493 2.83 35.66 14.70
N ARG A 494 2.44 35.52 13.44
CA ARG A 494 1.13 34.99 13.05
C ARG A 494 0.92 33.57 13.55
N LEU A 495 1.90 32.68 13.38
CA LEU A 495 1.83 31.32 13.90
C LEU A 495 1.71 31.29 15.44
N SER A 496 2.48 32.12 16.14
CA SER A 496 2.39 32.24 17.61
C SER A 496 1.01 32.70 18.06
N ASP A 497 0.45 33.74 17.44
CA ASP A 497 -0.87 34.27 17.78
C ASP A 497 -1.98 33.23 17.52
N MET A 498 -1.91 32.51 16.40
CA MET A 498 -2.85 31.42 16.08
C MET A 498 -2.79 30.30 17.12
N LEU A 499 -1.59 29.84 17.47
CA LEU A 499 -1.41 28.80 18.48
C LEU A 499 -1.92 29.25 19.85
N GLN A 500 -1.69 30.51 20.24
CA GLN A 500 -2.23 31.07 21.49
C GLN A 500 -3.76 31.10 21.48
N ASN A 501 -4.38 31.52 20.39
CA ASN A 501 -5.84 31.59 20.26
C ASN A 501 -6.48 30.20 20.31
N LEU A 502 -5.92 29.23 19.58
CA LEU A 502 -6.39 27.83 19.60
C LEU A 502 -6.22 27.22 21.00
N GLN A 503 -5.11 27.48 21.68
CA GLN A 503 -4.89 26.98 23.05
C GLN A 503 -5.86 27.58 24.08
N ARG A 504 -6.27 28.85 23.93
CA ARG A 504 -7.23 29.49 24.84
C ARG A 504 -8.63 28.85 24.80
N GLY A 505 -9.02 28.26 23.67
CA GLY A 505 -10.32 27.59 23.51
C GLY A 505 -10.37 26.13 23.98
N LEU A 506 -9.23 25.51 24.34
CA LEU A 506 -9.09 24.05 24.45
C LEU A 506 -8.70 23.50 25.85
N ALA A 507 -8.80 24.28 26.93
CA ALA A 507 -8.41 23.80 28.26
C ALA A 507 -9.44 22.82 28.87
N PRO A 508 -8.99 21.67 29.44
CA PRO A 508 -8.34 21.71 30.76
C PRO A 508 -6.91 21.16 30.80
N ARG A 509 -6.19 21.61 31.83
CA ARG A 509 -4.80 21.26 32.15
C ARG A 509 -4.67 19.80 32.57
N PHE A 510 -3.87 19.03 31.85
CA PHE A 510 -3.24 17.84 32.42
C PHE A 510 -2.32 18.27 33.58
N ARG A 511 -2.54 17.71 34.77
CA ARG A 511 -1.44 17.57 35.72
C ARG A 511 -0.53 16.49 35.16
N ASN A 512 0.75 16.80 35.00
CA ASN A 512 1.76 15.78 34.76
C ASN A 512 1.53 14.65 35.78
N PRO A 513 1.25 13.41 35.36
CA PRO A 513 1.52 12.30 36.24
C PRO A 513 3.03 12.32 36.44
N THR A 514 3.43 12.51 37.70
CA THR A 514 4.74 12.09 38.16
C THR A 514 5.11 10.79 37.47
N ARG A 515 6.29 10.74 36.84
CA ARG A 515 6.92 9.50 36.38
C ARG A 515 6.76 8.46 37.49
N LEU A 516 5.76 7.61 37.38
CA LEU A 516 5.82 6.30 37.99
C LEU A 516 6.94 5.63 37.22
N ARG A 517 8.02 5.37 37.96
CA ARG A 517 9.04 4.43 37.50
C ARG A 517 8.28 3.17 37.08
N PRO A 518 8.70 2.47 36.02
CA PRO A 518 8.25 1.10 35.85
C PRO A 518 8.54 0.43 37.19
N ASP A 519 7.50 -0.06 37.86
CA ASP A 519 7.72 -1.12 38.83
C ASP A 519 8.49 -2.17 38.04
N GLU A 520 9.77 -2.29 38.40
CA GLU A 520 10.58 -3.43 38.03
C GLU A 520 9.68 -4.63 38.23
N LYS A 521 9.40 -5.38 37.16
CA LYS A 521 8.96 -6.76 37.29
C LYS A 521 9.95 -7.37 38.27
N LYS A 522 9.53 -7.51 39.52
CA LYS A 522 10.19 -8.38 40.48
C LYS A 522 10.20 -9.71 39.77
N GLY A 523 11.38 -10.09 39.27
CA GLY A 523 11.65 -11.50 39.03
C GLY A 523 11.23 -12.19 40.32
N ALA A 524 10.28 -13.11 40.20
CA ALA A 524 9.98 -14.01 41.30
C ALA A 524 11.33 -14.53 41.81
N ALA A 525 11.51 -14.52 43.14
CA ALA A 525 12.68 -15.14 43.74
C ALA A 525 12.81 -16.56 43.16
N PRO A 526 14.02 -17.06 42.89
CA PRO A 526 14.18 -18.41 42.40
C PRO A 526 13.54 -19.33 43.44
N VAL A 527 12.43 -19.95 43.06
CA VAL A 527 11.77 -20.97 43.86
C VAL A 527 12.81 -22.06 44.10
N GLN A 528 13.08 -22.40 45.36
CA GLN A 528 14.23 -23.23 45.73
C GLN A 528 13.89 -24.73 45.73
N SER A 529 12.62 -25.10 45.52
CA SER A 529 12.16 -26.50 45.36
C SER A 529 10.91 -26.64 44.46
N GLU A 530 10.67 -27.82 43.87
CA GLU A 530 9.47 -28.10 43.05
C GLU A 530 8.15 -27.99 43.84
N GLU A 531 8.17 -28.29 45.14
CA GLU A 531 7.01 -28.18 46.03
C GLU A 531 6.61 -26.71 46.24
N GLU A 532 7.58 -25.82 46.43
CA GLU A 532 7.34 -24.37 46.52
C GLU A 532 6.80 -23.79 45.20
N TYR A 533 7.11 -24.39 44.04
CA TYR A 533 6.62 -23.93 42.74
C TYR A 533 5.11 -24.16 42.62
N TRP A 534 4.65 -25.36 42.97
CA TRP A 534 3.23 -25.70 42.94
C TRP A 534 2.44 -24.92 44.00
N GLU A 535 2.98 -24.77 45.22
CA GLU A 535 2.38 -23.92 46.26
C GLU A 535 2.25 -22.45 45.84
N HIS A 536 3.21 -21.95 45.05
CA HIS A 536 3.15 -20.61 44.48
C HIS A 536 2.08 -20.47 43.41
N ILE A 537 1.92 -21.45 42.50
CA ILE A 537 0.84 -21.43 41.49
C ILE A 537 -0.52 -21.31 42.17
N PHE A 538 -0.77 -22.08 43.22
CA PHE A 538 -2.02 -22.05 43.98
C PHE A 538 -2.15 -20.86 44.94
N GLU A 539 -1.25 -19.86 44.92
CA GLU A 539 -1.50 -18.57 45.61
C GLU A 539 -2.79 -17.92 45.10
N ARG A 540 -3.05 -18.05 43.80
CA ARG A 540 -4.28 -17.57 43.19
C ARG A 540 -5.32 -18.70 43.19
N PRO A 541 -6.58 -18.42 43.59
CA PRO A 541 -7.69 -19.33 43.36
C PRO A 541 -7.86 -19.60 41.86
N ASP A 542 -8.16 -20.86 41.54
CA ASP A 542 -8.39 -21.35 40.19
C ASP A 542 -7.32 -20.87 39.17
N PRO A 543 -6.04 -21.30 39.32
CA PRO A 543 -4.93 -20.72 38.57
C PRO A 543 -4.99 -20.96 37.06
N TRP A 544 -5.82 -21.92 36.61
CA TRP A 544 -5.99 -22.27 35.19
C TRP A 544 -7.41 -22.03 34.67
N ASN A 545 -8.29 -21.37 35.45
CA ASN A 545 -9.68 -21.10 35.06
C ASN A 545 -10.45 -22.38 34.69
N TYR A 546 -10.47 -23.35 35.61
CA TYR A 546 -11.17 -24.63 35.52
C TYR A 546 -12.69 -24.50 35.38
N VAL A 547 -13.25 -23.31 35.60
CA VAL A 547 -14.66 -23.00 35.34
C VAL A 547 -14.93 -22.52 33.90
N SER A 548 -13.90 -22.37 33.07
CA SER A 548 -14.03 -22.01 31.64
C SER A 548 -14.91 -22.99 30.87
N VAL A 549 -15.48 -22.52 29.75
CA VAL A 549 -16.26 -23.38 28.83
C VAL A 549 -15.39 -24.55 28.35
N TYR A 550 -14.10 -24.28 28.09
CA TYR A 550 -13.09 -25.27 27.72
C TYR A 550 -13.05 -26.47 28.66
N GLU A 551 -12.85 -26.19 29.94
CA GLU A 551 -12.72 -27.24 30.95
C GLU A 551 -14.04 -27.95 31.23
N GLN A 552 -15.17 -27.23 31.23
CA GLN A 552 -16.48 -27.85 31.50
C GLN A 552 -16.92 -28.83 30.41
N VAL A 553 -16.68 -28.52 29.12
CA VAL A 553 -16.97 -29.45 28.02
C VAL A 553 -16.09 -30.69 28.13
N LYS A 554 -14.79 -30.49 28.37
CA LYS A 554 -13.84 -31.59 28.56
C LYS A 554 -14.20 -32.48 29.74
N TYR A 555 -14.62 -31.90 30.86
CA TYR A 555 -15.11 -32.65 32.02
C TYR A 555 -16.36 -33.46 31.69
N ALA A 556 -17.34 -32.89 30.99
CA ALA A 556 -18.54 -33.62 30.59
C ALA A 556 -18.22 -34.82 29.69
N GLN A 557 -17.32 -34.63 28.71
CA GLN A 557 -16.85 -35.70 27.84
C GLN A 557 -16.04 -36.76 28.60
N THR A 558 -15.17 -36.34 29.52
CA THR A 558 -14.38 -37.24 30.38
C THR A 558 -15.30 -38.11 31.24
N LEU A 559 -16.31 -37.50 31.89
CA LEU A 559 -17.32 -38.21 32.67
C LEU A 559 -18.17 -39.16 31.81
N SER A 560 -18.32 -38.90 30.51
CA SER A 560 -19.06 -39.78 29.58
C SER A 560 -18.32 -41.09 29.30
N LEU A 561 -17.00 -41.13 29.52
CA LEU A 561 -16.19 -42.33 29.36
C LEU A 561 -16.11 -43.19 30.62
N ILE A 562 -16.63 -42.71 31.76
CA ILE A 562 -16.61 -43.48 33.00
C ILE A 562 -17.62 -44.64 32.92
N PRO A 563 -17.17 -45.91 33.04
CA PRO A 563 -18.07 -47.06 33.05
C PRO A 563 -18.99 -47.08 34.27
N GLU A 564 -20.12 -47.77 34.18
CA GLU A 564 -20.98 -48.00 35.35
C GLU A 564 -20.32 -48.98 36.33
N GLY A 565 -20.65 -48.87 37.62
CA GLY A 565 -20.23 -49.83 38.65
C GLY A 565 -18.82 -49.64 39.23
N ILE A 566 -18.21 -48.47 39.05
CA ILE A 566 -16.92 -48.11 39.67
C ILE A 566 -17.11 -47.88 41.18
N GLU A 567 -16.50 -48.73 42.02
CA GLU A 567 -16.57 -48.61 43.48
C GLU A 567 -15.48 -47.67 44.01
N LYS A 568 -14.24 -47.82 43.55
CA LYS A 568 -13.08 -47.06 44.02
C LYS A 568 -12.36 -46.36 42.86
N ALA A 569 -12.45 -45.03 42.83
CA ALA A 569 -11.76 -44.18 41.88
C ALA A 569 -10.62 -43.38 42.53
N LEU A 570 -9.54 -43.18 41.80
CA LEU A 570 -8.44 -42.30 42.16
C LEU A 570 -8.33 -41.17 41.13
N GLU A 571 -8.35 -39.92 41.59
CA GLU A 571 -8.06 -38.74 40.77
C GLU A 571 -6.68 -38.20 41.14
N LEU A 572 -5.80 -38.14 40.15
CA LEU A 572 -4.45 -37.58 40.28
C LEU A 572 -4.43 -36.15 39.76
N ALA A 573 -3.80 -35.25 40.51
CA ALA A 573 -3.77 -33.81 40.26
C ALA A 573 -5.17 -33.19 40.21
N CYS A 574 -5.94 -33.36 41.29
CA CYS A 574 -7.31 -32.85 41.39
C CYS A 574 -7.42 -31.32 41.47
N ALA A 575 -6.28 -30.62 41.62
CA ALA A 575 -6.21 -29.20 41.88
C ALA A 575 -7.15 -28.83 43.04
N GLU A 576 -8.07 -27.89 42.80
CA GLU A 576 -9.02 -27.43 43.81
C GLU A 576 -10.31 -28.27 43.87
N GLY A 577 -10.37 -29.45 43.24
CA GLY A 577 -11.48 -30.42 43.39
C GLY A 577 -12.74 -30.18 42.56
N ILE A 578 -12.66 -29.41 41.46
CA ILE A 578 -13.82 -29.10 40.59
C ILE A 578 -14.30 -30.33 39.83
N PHE A 579 -13.36 -31.11 39.28
CA PHE A 579 -13.70 -32.37 38.63
C PHE A 579 -14.06 -33.44 39.66
N THR A 580 -13.36 -33.47 40.80
CA THR A 580 -13.63 -34.38 41.92
C THR A 580 -15.09 -34.39 42.36
N GLU A 581 -15.69 -33.21 42.53
CA GLU A 581 -17.10 -33.07 42.93
C GLU A 581 -18.04 -33.75 41.93
N LYS A 582 -17.77 -33.61 40.63
CA LYS A 582 -18.56 -34.22 39.55
C LYS A 582 -18.30 -35.73 39.46
N LEU A 583 -17.05 -36.16 39.62
CA LEU A 583 -16.63 -37.57 39.60
C LEU A 583 -17.30 -38.35 40.74
N ALA A 584 -17.38 -37.75 41.94
CA ALA A 584 -17.99 -38.36 43.12
C ALA A 584 -19.48 -38.68 42.98
N GLN A 585 -20.17 -38.08 42.00
CA GLN A 585 -21.56 -38.37 41.69
C GLN A 585 -21.72 -39.64 40.84
N LYS A 586 -20.63 -40.13 40.20
CA LYS A 586 -20.64 -41.28 39.30
C LYS A 586 -20.05 -42.56 39.89
N VAL A 587 -19.35 -42.48 41.01
CA VAL A 587 -18.58 -43.60 41.57
C VAL A 587 -18.85 -43.80 43.06
N GLY A 588 -18.55 -44.99 43.58
CA GLY A 588 -18.76 -45.33 44.99
C GLY A 588 -17.97 -44.45 45.96
N ARG A 589 -16.64 -44.34 45.77
CA ARG A 589 -15.70 -43.54 46.55
C ARG A 589 -14.61 -42.97 45.67
N VAL A 590 -14.27 -41.69 45.87
CA VAL A 590 -13.15 -41.01 45.20
C VAL A 590 -12.05 -40.74 46.21
N THR A 591 -10.83 -41.15 45.88
CA THR A 591 -9.63 -40.57 46.47
C THR A 591 -9.09 -39.53 45.50
N ALA A 592 -9.06 -38.26 45.86
CA ALA A 592 -8.52 -37.20 45.03
C ALA A 592 -7.23 -36.65 45.66
N THR A 593 -6.23 -36.42 44.81
CA THR A 593 -4.88 -36.08 45.27
C THR A 593 -4.26 -34.96 44.46
N ASP A 594 -3.46 -34.13 45.12
CA ASP A 594 -2.68 -33.07 44.49
C ASP A 594 -1.33 -32.92 45.22
N ILE A 595 -0.31 -32.39 44.55
CA ILE A 595 0.99 -32.13 45.17
C ILE A 595 0.94 -30.92 46.12
N SER A 596 -0.01 -30.01 45.91
CA SER A 596 -0.17 -28.80 46.72
C SER A 596 -1.13 -29.00 47.89
N GLN A 597 -0.68 -28.66 49.10
CA GLN A 597 -1.54 -28.59 50.28
C GLN A 597 -2.60 -27.50 50.13
N ARG A 598 -2.26 -26.35 49.54
CA ARG A 598 -3.24 -25.26 49.29
C ARG A 598 -4.37 -25.69 48.37
N ALA A 599 -4.05 -26.45 47.32
CA ALA A 599 -5.06 -26.98 46.40
C ALA A 599 -6.01 -27.94 47.13
N ILE A 600 -5.44 -28.86 47.93
CA ILE A 600 -6.20 -29.79 48.76
C ILE A 600 -7.09 -29.09 49.78
N ASP A 601 -6.60 -28.07 50.48
CA ASP A 601 -7.41 -27.33 51.47
C ASP A 601 -8.65 -26.69 50.83
N ARG A 602 -8.50 -26.16 49.61
CA ARG A 602 -9.62 -25.61 48.83
C ARG A 602 -10.56 -26.69 48.31
N ALA A 603 -10.01 -27.82 47.86
CA ALA A 603 -10.79 -28.98 47.46
C ALA A 603 -11.64 -29.51 48.64
N VAL A 604 -11.10 -29.51 49.86
CA VAL A 604 -11.81 -29.94 51.08
C VAL A 604 -13.00 -29.03 51.32
N GLU A 605 -12.83 -27.72 51.23
CA GLU A 605 -13.93 -26.77 51.39
C GLU A 605 -15.00 -26.95 50.30
N ARG A 606 -14.59 -27.10 49.03
CA ARG A 606 -15.49 -27.29 47.89
C ARG A 606 -16.29 -28.60 48.00
N CYS A 607 -15.64 -29.68 48.42
CA CYS A 607 -16.21 -31.03 48.47
C CYS A 607 -16.84 -31.40 49.83
N ARG A 608 -16.95 -30.47 50.78
CA ARG A 608 -17.33 -30.76 52.18
C ARG A 608 -18.66 -31.50 52.36
N ASP A 609 -19.58 -31.35 51.41
CA ASP A 609 -20.92 -31.94 51.47
C ASP A 609 -20.96 -33.38 50.92
N HIS A 610 -19.84 -33.88 50.36
CA HIS A 610 -19.73 -35.22 49.78
C HIS A 610 -19.03 -36.19 50.75
N ARG A 611 -19.77 -37.19 51.25
CA ARG A 611 -19.26 -38.18 52.22
C ARG A 611 -18.38 -39.27 51.60
N ASN A 612 -18.34 -39.36 50.28
CA ASN A 612 -17.62 -40.38 49.53
C ASN A 612 -16.30 -39.87 48.90
N ILE A 613 -15.83 -38.69 49.31
CA ILE A 613 -14.58 -38.10 48.83
C ILE A 613 -13.53 -38.14 49.95
N GLU A 614 -12.32 -38.59 49.61
CA GLU A 614 -11.12 -38.50 50.45
C GLU A 614 -10.06 -37.67 49.72
N LEU A 615 -9.64 -36.56 50.32
CA LEU A 615 -8.64 -35.66 49.77
C LEU A 615 -7.32 -35.79 50.53
N ARG A 616 -6.20 -35.88 49.81
CA ARG A 616 -4.87 -36.00 50.41
C ARG A 616 -3.79 -35.39 49.52
N VAL A 617 -2.72 -34.88 50.13
CA VAL A 617 -1.53 -34.47 49.40
C VAL A 617 -0.76 -35.70 48.93
N LEU A 618 -0.41 -35.75 47.63
CA LEU A 618 0.39 -36.81 47.02
C LEU A 618 1.25 -36.25 45.89
N ASP A 619 2.57 -36.37 46.02
CA ASP A 619 3.50 -36.30 44.89
C ASP A 619 3.57 -37.70 44.26
N PHE A 620 2.78 -37.95 43.22
CA PHE A 620 2.74 -39.24 42.52
C PHE A 620 3.98 -39.49 41.63
N VAL A 621 4.82 -38.47 41.42
CA VAL A 621 6.10 -38.61 40.73
C VAL A 621 7.13 -39.23 41.67
N LYS A 622 7.19 -38.78 42.94
CA LYS A 622 8.14 -39.31 43.94
C LYS A 622 7.60 -40.49 44.75
N SER A 623 6.28 -40.59 44.91
CA SER A 623 5.63 -41.60 45.76
C SER A 623 4.94 -42.71 44.96
N ASP A 624 4.53 -43.78 45.64
CA ASP A 624 3.69 -44.82 45.07
C ASP A 624 2.23 -44.35 44.95
N VAL A 625 1.59 -44.75 43.85
CA VAL A 625 0.18 -44.50 43.59
C VAL A 625 -0.67 -45.49 44.39
N PRO A 626 -1.74 -45.07 45.10
CA PRO A 626 -2.59 -45.98 45.87
C PRO A 626 -3.06 -47.18 45.04
N PRO A 627 -2.74 -48.43 45.44
CA PRO A 627 -3.02 -49.60 44.62
C PRO A 627 -4.51 -50.01 44.64
N GLU A 628 -4.85 -50.99 43.82
CA GLU A 628 -6.17 -51.62 43.76
C GLU A 628 -7.30 -50.62 43.45
N GLN A 629 -7.15 -49.83 42.38
CA GLN A 629 -8.17 -48.89 41.88
C GLN A 629 -9.01 -49.51 40.76
N ASP A 630 -10.33 -49.28 40.80
CA ASP A 630 -11.22 -49.67 39.68
C ASP A 630 -11.13 -48.66 38.53
N LEU A 631 -10.87 -47.39 38.87
CA LEU A 631 -10.65 -46.29 37.94
C LEU A 631 -9.52 -45.39 38.43
N ILE A 632 -8.59 -45.03 37.56
CA ILE A 632 -7.69 -43.88 37.76
C ILE A 632 -8.05 -42.82 36.71
N VAL A 633 -8.21 -41.56 37.14
CA VAL A 633 -8.32 -40.40 36.25
C VAL A 633 -7.10 -39.51 36.47
N CYS A 634 -6.39 -39.19 35.38
CA CYS A 634 -5.23 -38.31 35.41
C CYS A 634 -5.27 -37.39 34.18
N SER A 635 -5.72 -36.16 34.39
CA SER A 635 -5.96 -35.18 33.33
C SER A 635 -5.06 -33.96 33.50
N GLU A 636 -4.64 -33.35 32.40
CA GLU A 636 -3.93 -32.05 32.34
C GLU A 636 -2.61 -31.92 33.15
N VAL A 637 -2.05 -33.02 33.67
CA VAL A 637 -0.80 -32.97 34.45
C VAL A 637 0.40 -33.68 33.80
N LEU A 638 0.17 -34.68 32.94
CA LEU A 638 1.24 -35.54 32.44
C LEU A 638 2.23 -34.83 31.49
N TYR A 639 1.83 -33.74 30.84
CA TYR A 639 2.74 -32.95 30.00
C TYR A 639 3.67 -32.01 30.80
N TYR A 640 3.55 -31.96 32.13
CA TYR A 640 4.50 -31.25 33.02
C TYR A 640 5.71 -32.12 33.41
N MET A 641 5.75 -33.39 32.99
CA MET A 641 6.92 -34.23 33.21
C MET A 641 8.12 -33.63 32.48
N LYS A 642 9.30 -33.73 33.10
CA LYS A 642 10.52 -33.10 32.58
C LYS A 642 10.96 -33.69 31.24
N ASP A 643 10.79 -34.99 31.08
CA ASP A 643 11.23 -35.78 29.93
C ASP A 643 10.36 -37.04 29.78
N GLU A 644 10.51 -37.73 28.65
CA GLU A 644 9.75 -38.95 28.33
C GLU A 644 10.07 -40.10 29.30
N GLU A 645 11.28 -40.15 29.87
CA GLU A 645 11.67 -41.19 30.83
C GLU A 645 10.88 -41.07 32.13
N MET A 646 10.78 -39.85 32.67
CA MET A 646 9.94 -39.55 33.83
C MET A 646 8.45 -39.84 33.53
N LEU A 647 7.97 -39.44 32.37
CA LEU A 647 6.59 -39.72 31.96
C LEU A 647 6.32 -41.23 31.86
N ALA A 648 7.22 -42.00 31.27
CA ALA A 648 7.09 -43.46 31.17
C ALA A 648 7.06 -44.12 32.55
N ALA A 649 7.88 -43.68 33.49
CA ALA A 649 7.88 -44.18 34.87
C ALA A 649 6.55 -43.89 35.59
N VAL A 650 5.99 -42.69 35.41
CA VAL A 650 4.66 -42.33 35.95
C VAL A 650 3.55 -43.17 35.31
N CYS A 651 3.57 -43.36 33.99
CA CYS A 651 2.64 -44.23 33.27
C CYS A 651 2.68 -45.67 33.82
N GLN A 652 3.87 -46.21 34.09
CA GLN A 652 4.05 -47.54 34.66
C GLN A 652 3.41 -47.66 36.06
N LYS A 653 3.62 -46.67 36.95
CA LYS A 653 3.00 -46.66 38.29
C LYS A 653 1.48 -46.63 38.23
N MET A 654 0.92 -45.79 37.36
CA MET A 654 -0.53 -45.72 37.17
C MET A 654 -1.08 -47.06 36.66
N ALA A 655 -0.44 -47.66 35.65
CA ALA A 655 -0.82 -48.97 35.12
C ALA A 655 -0.79 -50.08 36.18
N ALA A 656 0.22 -50.06 37.07
CA ALA A 656 0.36 -51.02 38.16
C ALA A 656 -0.76 -50.89 39.22
N ALA A 657 -1.21 -49.66 39.51
CA ALA A 657 -2.25 -49.39 40.52
C ALA A 657 -3.69 -49.74 40.09
N VAL A 658 -3.94 -49.89 38.78
CA VAL A 658 -5.25 -50.31 38.24
C VAL A 658 -5.45 -51.82 38.45
N LYS A 659 -6.64 -52.24 38.89
CA LYS A 659 -7.03 -53.65 39.03
C LYS A 659 -7.15 -54.37 37.67
N PRO A 660 -7.07 -55.71 37.62
CA PRO A 660 -7.51 -56.46 36.45
C PRO A 660 -8.95 -56.08 36.06
N ASN A 661 -9.20 -55.77 34.79
CA ASN A 661 -10.45 -55.19 34.26
C ASN A 661 -10.80 -53.77 34.73
N GLY A 662 -9.91 -53.09 35.46
CA GLY A 662 -10.06 -51.67 35.80
C GLY A 662 -9.68 -50.74 34.65
N TYR A 663 -9.89 -49.45 34.85
CA TYR A 663 -9.76 -48.42 33.82
C TYR A 663 -8.78 -47.31 34.20
N LEU A 664 -8.11 -46.75 33.20
CA LEU A 664 -7.31 -45.54 33.31
C LEU A 664 -7.83 -44.54 32.27
N ILE A 665 -8.26 -43.36 32.72
CA ILE A 665 -8.73 -42.28 31.85
C ILE A 665 -7.76 -41.11 31.93
N THR A 666 -7.32 -40.62 30.76
CA THR A 666 -6.46 -39.45 30.64
C THR A 666 -7.06 -38.45 29.67
N ALA A 667 -7.08 -37.17 30.03
CA ALA A 667 -7.46 -36.06 29.15
C ALA A 667 -6.33 -35.05 29.07
N HIS A 668 -5.80 -34.80 27.87
CA HIS A 668 -4.68 -33.88 27.66
C HIS A 668 -4.88 -33.07 26.38
N ALA A 669 -4.26 -31.90 26.30
CA ALA A 669 -4.30 -31.03 25.13
C ALA A 669 -3.38 -31.52 23.99
N HIS A 670 -3.79 -31.26 22.75
CA HIS A 670 -2.90 -31.32 21.60
C HIS A 670 -1.85 -30.22 21.74
N ILE A 671 -0.58 -30.60 21.87
CA ILE A 671 0.53 -29.67 21.93
C ILE A 671 1.16 -29.57 20.55
N ARG A 672 1.31 -28.36 20.03
CA ARG A 672 1.77 -28.14 18.66
C ARG A 672 3.16 -28.73 18.39
N ARG A 673 4.06 -28.71 19.39
CA ARG A 673 5.39 -29.31 19.28
C ARG A 673 5.35 -30.84 19.14
N ASP A 674 4.35 -31.48 19.76
CA ASP A 674 4.13 -32.93 19.71
C ASP A 674 3.43 -33.34 18.40
N GLU A 675 2.41 -32.57 17.99
CA GLU A 675 1.58 -32.85 16.82
C GLU A 675 1.54 -31.67 15.83
N PRO A 676 2.62 -31.42 15.05
CA PRO A 676 2.75 -30.20 14.24
C PRO A 676 1.77 -30.08 13.07
N ASN A 677 1.14 -31.17 12.64
CA ASN A 677 0.29 -31.18 11.44
C ASN A 677 -1.18 -30.86 11.71
N ARG A 678 -1.55 -30.46 12.94
CA ARG A 678 -2.94 -30.19 13.34
C ARG A 678 -3.06 -28.95 14.23
N THR A 679 -4.30 -28.54 14.50
CA THR A 679 -4.62 -27.53 15.52
C THR A 679 -4.11 -28.00 16.89
N GLY A 680 -3.50 -27.10 17.65
CA GLY A 680 -3.01 -27.39 18.99
C GLY A 680 -2.53 -26.15 19.73
N PHE A 681 -2.21 -26.33 21.01
CA PHE A 681 -1.71 -25.29 21.88
C PHE A 681 -0.23 -24.98 21.65
N ASP A 682 0.11 -23.69 21.65
CA ASP A 682 1.45 -23.09 21.59
C ASP A 682 2.05 -22.97 23.00
N TRP A 683 1.89 -24.02 23.81
CA TRP A 683 2.52 -24.10 25.13
C TRP A 683 3.95 -24.62 25.00
N ASP A 684 4.81 -24.22 25.94
CA ASP A 684 6.24 -24.57 25.91
C ASP A 684 6.53 -26.02 26.35
N ASN A 685 5.51 -26.86 26.44
CA ASN A 685 5.64 -28.26 26.81
C ASN A 685 6.28 -29.08 25.67
N PRO A 686 7.18 -30.03 26.00
CA PRO A 686 7.88 -30.84 25.00
C PRO A 686 6.98 -31.89 24.33
N PHE A 687 5.92 -32.34 25.02
CA PHE A 687 4.99 -33.36 24.56
C PHE A 687 3.57 -33.07 25.02
N GLY A 688 2.59 -33.70 24.35
CA GLY A 688 1.16 -33.59 24.62
C GLY A 688 0.46 -34.94 24.50
N VAL A 689 -0.78 -34.92 24.02
CA VAL A 689 -1.62 -36.11 23.80
C VAL A 689 -0.90 -37.23 23.05
N GLY A 690 -0.19 -36.91 21.96
CA GLY A 690 0.42 -37.90 21.07
C GLY A 690 1.41 -38.80 21.82
N THR A 691 2.39 -38.17 22.47
CA THR A 691 3.41 -38.88 23.25
C THR A 691 2.83 -39.56 24.49
N ILE A 692 1.90 -38.91 25.21
CA ILE A 692 1.23 -39.49 26.40
C ILE A 692 0.49 -40.79 26.02
N LYS A 693 -0.29 -40.76 24.94
CA LYS A 693 -1.01 -41.93 24.42
C LYS A 693 -0.04 -43.06 24.05
N GLN A 694 1.05 -42.73 23.39
CA GLN A 694 2.06 -43.71 22.97
C GLN A 694 2.68 -44.43 24.18
N LEU A 695 3.08 -43.69 25.22
CA LEU A 695 3.73 -44.26 26.40
C LEU A 695 2.77 -45.08 27.28
N LEU A 696 1.49 -44.69 27.35
CA LEU A 696 0.45 -45.48 28.01
C LEU A 696 0.12 -46.77 27.24
N ALA A 697 0.00 -46.69 25.92
CA ALA A 697 -0.25 -47.85 25.07
C ALA A 697 0.92 -48.84 25.04
N ALA A 698 2.14 -48.40 25.37
CA ALA A 698 3.31 -49.26 25.48
C ALA A 698 3.33 -50.12 26.77
N GLN A 699 2.45 -49.86 27.74
CA GLN A 699 2.36 -50.66 28.97
C GLN A 699 1.70 -52.00 28.67
N ALA A 700 2.41 -53.12 28.92
CA ALA A 700 2.01 -54.46 28.49
C ALA A 700 0.62 -54.93 28.99
N GLU A 701 0.13 -54.37 30.10
CA GLU A 701 -1.16 -54.73 30.71
C GLU A 701 -2.32 -53.79 30.32
N LEU A 702 -2.05 -52.67 29.65
CA LEU A 702 -3.07 -51.68 29.26
C LEU A 702 -3.36 -51.76 27.75
N ALA A 703 -4.64 -51.83 27.41
CA ALA A 703 -5.12 -51.69 26.04
C ALA A 703 -6.03 -50.47 25.93
N LEU A 704 -5.82 -49.65 24.88
CA LEU A 704 -6.71 -48.52 24.58
C LEU A 704 -8.09 -49.06 24.19
N GLU A 705 -9.14 -48.61 24.88
CA GLU A 705 -10.51 -49.08 24.67
C GLU A 705 -11.37 -48.05 23.93
N GLU A 706 -11.30 -46.79 24.33
CA GLU A 706 -12.10 -45.72 23.73
C GLU A 706 -11.32 -44.40 23.72
N THR A 707 -11.47 -43.60 22.67
CA THR A 707 -10.94 -42.24 22.57
C THR A 707 -12.04 -41.28 22.16
N ILE A 708 -12.19 -40.19 22.90
CA ILE A 708 -12.85 -38.98 22.41
C ILE A 708 -11.76 -38.07 21.87
N GLU A 709 -11.85 -37.69 20.61
CA GLU A 709 -10.89 -36.85 19.91
C GLU A 709 -11.57 -35.55 19.50
N THR A 710 -10.97 -34.41 19.86
CA THR A 710 -11.44 -33.08 19.47
C THR A 710 -10.37 -32.34 18.68
N GLU A 711 -10.66 -31.10 18.26
CA GLU A 711 -9.69 -30.22 17.65
C GLU A 711 -8.63 -29.67 18.64
N LEU A 712 -8.86 -29.78 19.97
CA LEU A 712 -8.00 -29.18 21.00
C LEU A 712 -7.35 -30.18 21.97
N TYR A 713 -7.99 -31.32 22.21
CA TYR A 713 -7.55 -32.35 23.15
C TYR A 713 -8.08 -33.73 22.74
N ALA A 714 -7.49 -34.76 23.35
CA ALA A 714 -8.06 -36.10 23.33
C ALA A 714 -8.23 -36.65 24.74
N ILE A 715 -9.24 -37.49 24.91
CA ILE A 715 -9.53 -38.23 26.13
C ILE A 715 -9.43 -39.71 25.81
N HIS A 716 -8.51 -40.40 26.46
CA HIS A 716 -8.26 -41.82 26.26
C HIS A 716 -8.74 -42.61 27.48
N ARG A 717 -9.55 -43.65 27.24
CA ARG A 717 -9.85 -44.70 28.22
C ARG A 717 -9.07 -45.95 27.87
N PHE A 718 -8.17 -46.33 28.75
CA PHE A 718 -7.45 -47.60 28.73
C PHE A 718 -8.11 -48.59 29.69
N ARG A 719 -8.07 -49.86 29.34
CA ARG A 719 -8.51 -50.98 30.17
C ARG A 719 -7.33 -51.87 30.51
N LYS A 720 -7.25 -52.34 31.75
CA LYS A 720 -6.25 -53.33 32.16
C LYS A 720 -6.72 -54.74 31.82
N GLY A 721 -6.28 -55.25 30.67
CA GLY A 721 -6.73 -56.52 30.10
C GLY A 721 -7.04 -56.43 28.60
N PRO A 722 -7.55 -57.51 27.99
CA PRO A 722 -7.81 -57.54 26.56
C PRO A 722 -8.97 -56.63 26.16
N VAL A 723 -8.77 -55.90 25.06
CA VAL A 723 -9.78 -55.12 24.33
C VAL A 723 -9.84 -55.68 22.90
N ALA A 724 -11.04 -55.85 22.34
CA ALA A 724 -11.21 -56.39 21.00
C ALA A 724 -10.80 -55.38 19.93
N ASP A 725 -11.47 -54.21 19.88
CA ASP A 725 -11.17 -53.12 18.95
C ASP A 725 -11.37 -51.76 19.65
N PRO A 726 -10.40 -50.83 19.57
CA PRO A 726 -10.54 -49.49 20.15
C PRO A 726 -11.58 -48.64 19.40
N VAL A 727 -12.44 -47.96 20.14
CA VAL A 727 -13.46 -47.05 19.59
C VAL A 727 -12.93 -45.62 19.51
N LEU A 728 -13.11 -44.95 18.37
CA LEU A 728 -12.81 -43.52 18.19
C LEU A 728 -14.11 -42.72 18.03
N ARG A 729 -14.34 -41.77 18.93
CA ARG A 729 -15.42 -40.77 18.88
C ARG A 729 -14.80 -39.42 18.53
N VAL A 730 -15.03 -38.95 17.31
CA VAL A 730 -14.64 -37.59 16.91
C VAL A 730 -15.76 -36.64 17.32
N GLU A 731 -15.47 -35.78 18.28
CA GLU A 731 -16.39 -34.76 18.78
C GLU A 731 -15.78 -33.37 18.55
N ARG A 732 -16.59 -32.32 18.54
CA ARG A 732 -16.08 -30.94 18.56
C ARG A 732 -16.06 -30.45 19.99
N HIS A 733 -15.04 -29.70 20.36
CA HIS A 733 -15.10 -28.90 21.58
C HIS A 733 -16.24 -27.86 21.45
N GLY A 734 -16.31 -27.18 20.30
CA GLY A 734 -17.34 -26.17 20.02
C GLY A 734 -16.96 -24.75 20.45
N THR A 735 -17.82 -23.78 20.10
CA THR A 735 -17.66 -22.34 20.37
C THR A 735 -18.80 -21.84 21.27
N PRO A 736 -18.58 -20.81 22.11
CA PRO A 736 -17.41 -19.93 22.17
C PRO A 736 -16.27 -20.47 23.06
N LEU A 737 -15.03 -20.13 22.70
CA LEU A 737 -13.85 -20.27 23.56
C LEU A 737 -13.57 -18.93 24.23
N ASP A 738 -13.15 -18.95 25.49
CA ASP A 738 -12.67 -17.77 26.18
C ASP A 738 -11.38 -17.26 25.50
N ALA A 739 -11.23 -15.94 25.30
CA ALA A 739 -10.08 -15.36 24.61
C ALA A 739 -8.73 -15.74 25.26
N ASP A 740 -8.71 -15.89 26.58
CA ASP A 740 -7.54 -16.32 27.34
C ASP A 740 -7.10 -17.75 27.04
N VAL A 741 -8.00 -18.61 26.56
CA VAL A 741 -7.67 -19.95 26.06
C VAL A 741 -7.31 -19.87 24.58
N ALA A 742 -8.13 -19.17 23.79
CA ALA A 742 -7.99 -19.07 22.33
C ALA A 742 -6.63 -18.53 21.89
N LYS A 743 -6.07 -17.54 22.60
CA LYS A 743 -4.77 -16.91 22.28
C LYS A 743 -3.57 -17.86 22.28
N HIS A 744 -3.72 -19.01 22.95
CA HIS A 744 -2.72 -20.07 23.00
C HIS A 744 -2.94 -21.14 21.93
N ILE A 745 -4.01 -21.08 21.13
CA ILE A 745 -4.31 -22.07 20.10
C ILE A 745 -3.79 -21.58 18.75
N ILE A 746 -3.12 -22.49 18.03
CA ILE A 746 -2.75 -22.29 16.64
C ILE A 746 -3.64 -23.18 15.79
N TRP A 747 -4.46 -22.56 14.96
CA TRP A 747 -5.43 -23.25 14.10
C TRP A 747 -4.75 -23.77 12.82
N GLY A 748 -4.95 -25.05 12.49
CA GLY A 748 -4.44 -25.71 11.28
C GLY A 748 -2.96 -26.15 11.36
N PRO A 749 -2.35 -26.58 10.24
CA PRO A 749 -1.01 -27.18 10.23
C PRO A 749 0.12 -26.20 10.57
N ALA A 750 1.30 -26.73 10.89
CA ALA A 750 2.48 -25.97 11.29
C ALA A 750 2.84 -24.84 10.31
N GLY A 751 2.89 -23.62 10.84
CA GLY A 751 3.65 -22.50 10.27
C GLY A 751 4.91 -22.22 11.09
N THR A 752 5.33 -20.95 11.15
CA THR A 752 6.50 -20.51 11.90
C THR A 752 6.10 -20.01 13.29
N GLU A 753 6.62 -20.63 14.36
CA GLU A 753 6.40 -20.15 15.73
C GLU A 753 6.98 -18.73 15.93
N ARG A 754 6.34 -17.90 16.75
CA ARG A 754 6.84 -16.54 17.04
C ARG A 754 8.25 -16.57 17.64
N GLY A 755 8.54 -17.51 18.54
CA GLY A 755 9.89 -17.67 19.13
C GLY A 755 10.95 -18.06 18.09
N ALA A 756 10.59 -18.93 17.14
CA ALA A 756 11.46 -19.30 16.03
C ALA A 756 11.68 -18.12 15.07
N ALA A 757 10.62 -17.41 14.67
CA ALA A 757 10.73 -16.21 13.84
C ALA A 757 11.58 -15.14 14.54
N TRP A 758 11.38 -14.93 15.84
CA TRP A 758 12.16 -13.98 16.64
C TRP A 758 13.64 -14.33 16.70
N THR A 759 14.03 -15.60 16.65
CA THR A 759 15.45 -16.00 16.73
C THR A 759 16.13 -16.05 15.36
N THR A 760 15.37 -16.32 14.29
CA THR A 760 15.92 -16.61 12.96
C THR A 760 15.72 -15.50 11.94
N GLU A 761 14.81 -14.55 12.17
CA GLU A 761 14.43 -13.56 11.16
C GLU A 761 14.68 -12.11 11.58
N VAL A 762 15.02 -11.28 10.59
CA VAL A 762 15.14 -9.82 10.70
C VAL A 762 14.55 -9.16 9.46
N THR A 763 13.93 -7.98 9.62
CA THR A 763 13.35 -7.20 8.53
C THR A 763 13.79 -5.73 8.57
N THR A 764 13.74 -5.06 7.43
CA THR A 764 13.95 -3.61 7.28
C THR A 764 12.67 -2.88 6.88
N SER A 765 11.55 -3.60 6.84
CA SER A 765 10.23 -3.04 6.52
C SER A 765 9.14 -3.66 7.38
N VAL A 766 8.09 -2.89 7.66
CA VAL A 766 6.96 -3.32 8.47
C VAL A 766 5.67 -3.16 7.64
N PRO A 767 4.89 -4.25 7.44
CA PRO A 767 3.55 -4.13 6.89
C PRO A 767 2.63 -3.43 7.90
N ILE A 768 1.95 -2.38 7.42
CA ILE A 768 0.90 -1.67 8.16
C ILE A 768 -0.41 -1.97 7.46
N LEU A 769 -1.25 -2.82 8.05
CA LEU A 769 -2.52 -3.25 7.47
C LEU A 769 -3.62 -2.24 7.80
N MET A 770 -4.34 -1.79 6.78
CA MET A 770 -5.44 -0.84 6.88
C MET A 770 -6.77 -1.53 6.65
N TYR A 771 -7.52 -1.72 7.73
CA TYR A 771 -8.90 -2.17 7.75
C TYR A 771 -9.84 -0.99 7.97
N HIS A 772 -11.12 -1.17 7.64
CA HIS A 772 -12.18 -0.22 7.98
C HIS A 772 -13.28 -0.96 8.75
N ARG A 773 -14.18 -1.66 8.06
CA ARG A 773 -15.28 -2.41 8.68
C ARG A 773 -15.00 -3.90 8.74
N ILE A 774 -15.31 -4.51 9.89
CA ILE A 774 -15.37 -5.97 10.05
C ILE A 774 -16.84 -6.37 10.22
N ALA A 775 -17.54 -6.65 9.13
CA ALA A 775 -18.99 -6.88 9.18
C ALA A 775 -19.46 -7.81 8.06
N GLU A 776 -20.46 -8.64 8.35
CA GLU A 776 -21.03 -9.59 7.39
C GLU A 776 -21.79 -8.84 6.27
N GLN A 777 -22.54 -7.81 6.63
CA GLN A 777 -23.45 -7.11 5.73
C GLN A 777 -23.16 -5.61 5.64
N GLY A 778 -23.56 -5.01 4.52
CA GLY A 778 -23.50 -3.58 4.28
C GLY A 778 -23.69 -3.24 2.80
N PRO A 779 -23.66 -1.96 2.43
CA PRO A 779 -23.86 -1.52 1.05
C PRO A 779 -22.85 -2.17 0.08
N ALA A 780 -23.30 -2.50 -1.13
CA ALA A 780 -22.47 -3.13 -2.16
C ALA A 780 -21.34 -2.19 -2.63
N ALA A 781 -21.62 -0.88 -2.77
CA ALA A 781 -20.64 0.13 -3.15
C ALA A 781 -19.47 0.26 -2.14
N LEU A 782 -19.66 -0.19 -0.90
CA LEU A 782 -18.65 -0.16 0.17
C LEU A 782 -18.03 -1.53 0.45
N GLN A 783 -18.22 -2.53 -0.42
CA GLN A 783 -17.67 -3.88 -0.24
C GLN A 783 -16.14 -3.87 -0.11
N ARG A 784 -15.45 -3.00 -0.87
CA ARG A 784 -13.99 -2.83 -0.78
C ARG A 784 -13.50 -2.60 0.66
N PHE A 785 -14.25 -1.85 1.46
CA PHE A 785 -13.87 -1.45 2.82
C PHE A 785 -14.47 -2.36 3.92
N ARG A 786 -15.12 -3.47 3.55
CA ARG A 786 -15.82 -4.36 4.49
C ARG A 786 -15.29 -5.78 4.39
N THR A 787 -14.62 -6.25 5.44
CA THR A 787 -14.17 -7.64 5.55
C THR A 787 -15.16 -8.44 6.41
N PRO A 788 -15.70 -9.59 5.95
CA PRO A 788 -16.53 -10.44 6.79
C PRO A 788 -15.77 -10.95 8.03
N PRO A 789 -16.40 -11.08 9.21
CA PRO A 789 -15.72 -11.50 10.45
C PRO A 789 -14.97 -12.83 10.32
N GLU A 790 -15.53 -13.80 9.61
CA GLU A 790 -14.87 -15.10 9.42
C GLU A 790 -13.63 -15.02 8.51
N ILE A 791 -13.66 -14.14 7.50
CA ILE A 791 -12.49 -13.86 6.66
C ILE A 791 -11.41 -13.17 7.49
N PHE A 792 -11.79 -12.20 8.33
CA PHE A 792 -10.88 -11.52 9.25
C PHE A 792 -10.26 -12.49 10.27
N ARG A 793 -11.05 -13.43 10.81
CA ARG A 793 -10.55 -14.49 11.69
C ARG A 793 -9.48 -15.34 11.03
N LYS A 794 -9.70 -15.78 9.79
CA LYS A 794 -8.70 -16.54 9.01
C LYS A 794 -7.43 -15.74 8.77
N GLN A 795 -7.55 -14.44 8.45
CA GLN A 795 -6.40 -13.54 8.30
C GLN A 795 -5.59 -13.42 9.60
N MET A 796 -6.24 -13.27 10.75
CA MET A 796 -5.54 -13.20 12.05
C MET A 796 -4.88 -14.55 12.41
N GLN A 797 -5.59 -15.66 12.23
CA GLN A 797 -5.04 -17.00 12.44
C GLN A 797 -3.84 -17.26 11.53
N PHE A 798 -3.88 -16.79 10.27
CA PHE A 798 -2.74 -16.84 9.36
C PHE A 798 -1.55 -16.05 9.90
N LEU A 799 -1.74 -14.79 10.28
CA LEU A 799 -0.66 -13.98 10.85
C LEU A 799 -0.05 -14.64 12.09
N ARG A 800 -0.89 -15.15 12.99
CA ARG A 800 -0.46 -15.85 14.22
C ARG A 800 0.37 -17.08 13.90
N ARG A 801 -0.09 -17.90 12.96
CA ARG A 801 0.60 -19.13 12.49
C ARG A 801 1.91 -18.84 11.77
N GLN A 802 2.00 -17.70 11.09
CA GLN A 802 3.21 -17.25 10.39
C GLN A 802 4.15 -16.45 11.30
N GLY A 803 3.97 -16.48 12.62
CA GLY A 803 4.91 -15.91 13.57
C GLY A 803 4.89 -14.38 13.64
N PHE A 804 3.85 -13.73 13.11
CA PHE A 804 3.71 -12.28 13.21
C PHE A 804 3.33 -11.86 14.63
N TYR A 805 3.81 -10.69 15.04
CA TYR A 805 3.43 -10.03 16.29
C TYR A 805 3.09 -8.56 16.04
N THR A 806 2.12 -8.04 16.79
CA THR A 806 1.63 -6.66 16.60
C THR A 806 2.55 -5.61 17.22
N VAL A 807 2.73 -4.50 16.53
CA VAL A 807 3.36 -3.27 17.05
C VAL A 807 2.40 -2.10 16.99
N THR A 808 2.48 -1.21 17.98
CA THR A 808 1.69 0.04 18.02
C THR A 808 2.36 1.15 17.18
N ALA A 809 1.61 2.21 16.87
CA ALA A 809 2.17 3.37 16.15
C ALA A 809 3.43 3.94 16.82
N GLN A 810 3.41 4.05 18.15
CA GLN A 810 4.54 4.58 18.93
C GLN A 810 5.76 3.67 18.85
N THR A 811 5.55 2.35 18.96
CA THR A 811 6.62 1.35 18.84
C THR A 811 7.22 1.38 17.44
N LEU A 812 6.38 1.42 16.41
CA LEU A 812 6.81 1.53 15.02
C LEU A 812 7.64 2.79 14.77
N ALA A 813 7.20 3.95 15.25
CA ALA A 813 7.97 5.19 15.13
C ALA A 813 9.37 5.05 15.77
N GLY A 814 9.47 4.41 16.93
CA GLY A 814 10.74 4.12 17.59
C GLY A 814 11.65 3.20 16.77
N LEU A 815 11.09 2.11 16.22
CA LEU A 815 11.80 1.18 15.36
C LEU A 815 12.35 1.86 14.10
N LEU A 816 11.51 2.65 13.42
CA LEU A 816 11.90 3.33 12.18
C LEU A 816 12.98 4.40 12.43
N ARG A 817 12.86 5.18 13.52
CA ARG A 817 13.88 6.17 13.91
C ARG A 817 15.22 5.54 14.28
N SER A 818 15.21 4.29 14.75
CA SER A 818 16.45 3.61 15.13
C SER A 818 17.36 3.31 13.93
N GLY A 819 16.78 3.15 12.74
CA GLY A 819 17.49 2.73 11.52
C GLY A 819 18.12 1.33 11.59
N LYS A 820 17.80 0.53 12.61
CA LYS A 820 18.37 -0.81 12.83
C LYS A 820 17.43 -1.88 12.30
N PRO A 821 17.96 -3.02 11.80
CA PRO A 821 17.13 -4.20 11.48
C PRO A 821 16.20 -4.57 12.64
N ILE A 822 14.96 -4.89 12.31
CA ILE A 822 13.90 -5.19 13.27
C ILE A 822 13.79 -6.71 13.42
N GLN A 823 13.80 -7.20 14.65
CA GLN A 823 13.78 -8.63 14.97
C GLN A 823 12.41 -9.26 14.72
N GLY A 824 12.37 -10.47 14.16
CA GLY A 824 11.13 -11.22 13.92
C GLY A 824 10.25 -10.63 12.82
N ARG A 825 8.93 -10.90 12.91
CA ARG A 825 7.91 -10.49 11.95
C ARG A 825 6.93 -9.47 12.55
N PRO A 826 7.30 -8.19 12.69
CA PRO A 826 6.38 -7.16 13.13
C PRO A 826 5.27 -6.93 12.10
N VAL A 827 4.06 -6.66 12.57
CA VAL A 827 2.94 -6.14 11.77
C VAL A 827 2.22 -5.06 12.56
N MET A 828 1.73 -4.02 11.92
CA MET A 828 0.84 -3.05 12.55
C MET A 828 -0.57 -3.24 11.99
N LEU A 829 -1.56 -3.42 12.87
CA LEU A 829 -2.97 -3.55 12.49
C LEU A 829 -3.66 -2.22 12.76
N THR A 830 -4.23 -1.61 11.72
CA THR A 830 -4.92 -0.32 11.81
C THR A 830 -6.36 -0.43 11.35
N PHE A 831 -7.25 0.27 12.05
CA PHE A 831 -8.67 0.36 11.73
C PHE A 831 -9.05 1.84 11.66
N ASP A 832 -9.52 2.28 10.49
CA ASP A 832 -9.97 3.66 10.33
C ASP A 832 -11.42 3.83 10.79
N ASP A 833 -11.83 5.08 10.99
CA ASP A 833 -13.20 5.55 11.25
C ASP A 833 -13.85 5.20 12.61
N ALA A 834 -13.37 4.20 13.33
CA ALA A 834 -13.91 3.76 14.63
C ALA A 834 -15.38 3.26 14.57
N TYR A 835 -15.70 2.46 13.54
CA TYR A 835 -16.97 1.75 13.42
C TYR A 835 -17.28 0.86 14.63
N SER A 836 -18.56 0.75 15.00
CA SER A 836 -18.98 -0.09 16.14
C SER A 836 -18.65 -1.57 15.97
N ASP A 837 -18.60 -2.05 14.73
CA ASP A 837 -18.25 -3.44 14.40
C ASP A 837 -16.80 -3.81 14.79
N PHE A 838 -15.92 -2.84 15.03
CA PHE A 838 -14.63 -3.11 15.65
C PHE A 838 -14.79 -3.72 17.04
N LEU A 839 -15.70 -3.19 17.87
CA LEU A 839 -15.93 -3.70 19.22
C LEU A 839 -16.60 -5.09 19.18
N GLU A 840 -17.60 -5.24 18.32
CA GLU A 840 -18.49 -6.40 18.28
C GLU A 840 -17.82 -7.61 17.61
N ASP A 841 -17.11 -7.39 16.50
CA ASP A 841 -16.56 -8.45 15.66
C ASP A 841 -15.03 -8.50 15.67
N ALA A 842 -14.35 -7.36 15.47
CA ALA A 842 -12.90 -7.35 15.28
C ALA A 842 -12.12 -7.61 16.59
N PHE A 843 -12.51 -6.95 17.68
CA PHE A 843 -11.80 -7.00 18.96
C PHE A 843 -11.75 -8.41 19.57
N PRO A 844 -12.86 -9.18 19.62
CA PRO A 844 -12.82 -10.57 20.08
C PRO A 844 -11.84 -11.43 19.26
N ILE A 845 -11.86 -11.29 17.93
CA ILE A 845 -10.98 -12.04 17.03
C ILE A 845 -9.50 -11.66 17.23
N LEU A 846 -9.20 -10.38 17.46
CA LEU A 846 -7.84 -9.93 17.80
C LEU A 846 -7.37 -10.55 19.11
N ALA A 847 -8.22 -10.53 20.15
CA ALA A 847 -7.92 -11.09 21.45
C ALA A 847 -7.70 -12.62 21.38
N GLU A 848 -8.51 -13.34 20.61
CA GLU A 848 -8.35 -14.77 20.31
C GLU A 848 -7.00 -15.12 19.67
N ASN A 849 -6.30 -14.16 19.05
CA ASN A 849 -5.06 -14.38 18.32
C ASN A 849 -3.83 -13.69 18.96
N ASP A 850 -3.96 -13.19 20.19
CA ASP A 850 -2.91 -12.42 20.87
C ASP A 850 -2.40 -11.25 20.02
N PHE A 851 -3.34 -10.44 19.51
CA PHE A 851 -3.08 -9.24 18.73
C PHE A 851 -3.72 -8.00 19.36
N SER A 852 -3.05 -6.87 19.17
CA SER A 852 -3.59 -5.53 19.42
C SER A 852 -3.64 -4.73 18.12
N ALA A 853 -4.30 -3.57 18.16
CA ALA A 853 -4.47 -2.70 17.01
C ALA A 853 -4.48 -1.22 17.41
N ASP A 854 -4.28 -0.35 16.42
CA ASP A 854 -4.49 1.09 16.50
C ASP A 854 -5.78 1.46 15.74
N VAL A 855 -6.73 2.11 16.41
CA VAL A 855 -7.99 2.58 15.80
C VAL A 855 -7.96 4.10 15.64
N PHE A 856 -8.23 4.61 14.44
CA PHE A 856 -8.24 6.05 14.14
C PHE A 856 -9.65 6.62 14.20
N VAL A 857 -9.84 7.66 15.02
CA VAL A 857 -11.18 8.13 15.43
C VAL A 857 -11.54 9.47 14.80
N VAL A 858 -12.73 9.55 14.22
CA VAL A 858 -13.38 10.81 13.79
C VAL A 858 -14.10 11.45 14.97
N THR A 859 -13.44 12.36 15.68
CA THR A 859 -13.84 12.71 17.06
C THR A 859 -15.18 13.42 17.20
N ASP A 860 -15.62 14.19 16.20
CA ASP A 860 -16.91 14.89 16.26
C ASP A 860 -18.08 13.98 15.89
N LYS A 861 -17.79 12.75 15.42
CA LYS A 861 -18.78 11.76 14.94
C LYS A 861 -18.93 10.58 15.89
N VAL A 862 -18.13 10.52 16.97
CA VAL A 862 -18.19 9.48 18.00
C VAL A 862 -19.61 9.35 18.57
N GLY A 863 -20.13 8.12 18.56
CA GLY A 863 -21.51 7.78 18.96
C GLY A 863 -22.59 8.10 17.93
N GLY A 864 -22.21 8.62 16.77
CA GLY A 864 -23.08 8.90 15.63
C GLY A 864 -23.00 7.82 14.55
N ARG A 865 -22.92 8.25 13.29
CA ARG A 865 -22.82 7.38 12.11
C ARG A 865 -21.81 7.94 11.11
N SER A 866 -21.30 7.09 10.21
CA SER A 866 -20.38 7.47 9.12
C SER A 866 -21.07 8.25 8.01
N ASP A 867 -21.52 9.48 8.29
CA ASP A 867 -22.33 10.26 7.35
C ASP A 867 -21.61 10.63 6.04
N TRP A 868 -20.28 10.55 5.99
CA TRP A 868 -19.50 10.65 4.75
C TRP A 868 -19.78 9.50 3.76
N ASP A 869 -20.30 8.37 4.22
CA ASP A 869 -20.66 7.23 3.37
C ASP A 869 -22.08 7.33 2.78
N SER A 870 -22.85 8.37 3.13
CA SER A 870 -24.28 8.46 2.80
C SER A 870 -24.58 8.40 1.29
N ALA A 871 -23.63 8.80 0.45
CA ALA A 871 -23.76 8.70 -1.01
C ALA A 871 -23.68 7.26 -1.54
N TYR A 872 -23.12 6.33 -0.76
CA TYR A 872 -22.82 4.96 -1.16
C TYR A 872 -23.70 3.91 -0.45
N GLY A 873 -24.53 4.33 0.52
CA GLY A 873 -25.51 3.49 1.19
C GLY A 873 -25.85 3.97 2.60
N GLU A 874 -26.47 3.09 3.41
CA GLU A 874 -26.79 3.40 4.81
C GLU A 874 -25.50 3.63 5.62
N PRO A 875 -25.31 4.82 6.25
CA PRO A 875 -24.15 5.11 7.09
C PRO A 875 -24.03 4.10 8.23
N ALA A 876 -22.85 3.56 8.53
CA ALA A 876 -22.68 2.59 9.62
C ALA A 876 -22.58 3.28 10.99
N PRO A 877 -22.98 2.62 12.09
CA PRO A 877 -22.83 3.16 13.44
C PRO A 877 -21.35 3.26 13.85
N LEU A 878 -21.03 4.33 14.59
CA LEU A 878 -19.69 4.56 15.13
C LEU A 878 -19.65 4.31 16.64
N MET A 879 -18.51 3.88 17.15
CA MET A 879 -18.31 3.63 18.58
C MET A 879 -18.60 4.89 19.40
N SER A 880 -19.16 4.71 20.60
CA SER A 880 -19.32 5.76 21.59
C SER A 880 -18.01 6.00 22.36
N TRP A 881 -17.92 7.12 23.09
CA TRP A 881 -16.76 7.39 23.94
C TRP A 881 -16.55 6.31 25.02
N SER A 882 -17.63 5.73 25.56
CA SER A 882 -17.50 4.65 26.55
C SER A 882 -16.91 3.38 25.96
N HIS A 883 -17.32 3.01 24.73
CA HIS A 883 -16.73 1.86 24.01
C HIS A 883 -15.23 2.08 23.76
N ILE A 884 -14.85 3.27 23.29
CA ILE A 884 -13.44 3.64 23.05
C ILE A 884 -12.61 3.54 24.34
N GLN A 885 -13.13 4.07 25.45
CA GLN A 885 -12.44 4.02 26.75
C GLN A 885 -12.28 2.59 27.28
N GLU A 886 -13.30 1.75 27.12
CA GLU A 886 -13.26 0.33 27.50
C GLU A 886 -12.18 -0.43 26.71
N LEU A 887 -12.18 -0.29 25.38
CA LEU A 887 -11.19 -0.91 24.52
C LEU A 887 -9.76 -0.41 24.81
N HIS A 888 -9.62 0.87 25.17
CA HIS A 888 -8.32 1.42 25.55
C HIS A 888 -7.76 0.74 26.80
N GLN A 889 -8.61 0.48 27.80
CA GLN A 889 -8.23 -0.27 29.00
C GLN A 889 -7.88 -1.73 28.70
N LYS A 890 -8.45 -2.29 27.63
CA LYS A 890 -8.17 -3.64 27.13
C LYS A 890 -6.96 -3.72 26.18
N GLY A 891 -6.21 -2.64 26.02
CA GLY A 891 -4.94 -2.63 25.29
C GLY A 891 -5.02 -2.22 23.83
N ILE A 892 -6.16 -1.70 23.35
CA ILE A 892 -6.28 -1.09 22.03
C ILE A 892 -5.76 0.35 22.07
N SER A 893 -4.96 0.71 21.07
CA SER A 893 -4.45 2.07 20.91
C SER A 893 -5.41 2.91 20.05
N PHE A 894 -5.50 4.21 20.32
CA PHE A 894 -6.38 5.10 19.58
C PHE A 894 -5.60 6.31 19.05
N GLY A 895 -5.74 6.57 17.76
CA GLY A 895 -5.20 7.72 17.05
C GLY A 895 -6.29 8.63 16.50
N SER A 896 -5.89 9.77 15.95
CA SER A 896 -6.81 10.71 15.30
C SER A 896 -7.14 10.27 13.87
N HIS A 897 -8.39 10.48 13.46
CA HIS A 897 -8.82 10.51 12.05
C HIS A 897 -9.40 11.88 11.68
N LEU A 898 -8.78 12.94 12.23
CA LEU A 898 -9.32 14.31 12.29
C LEU A 898 -10.66 14.39 13.03
N ALA A 899 -11.28 15.58 13.09
CA ALA A 899 -12.48 15.78 13.89
C ALA A 899 -13.74 15.49 13.08
N SER A 900 -13.78 15.94 11.83
CA SER A 900 -14.94 15.97 10.94
C SER A 900 -14.88 14.97 9.78
N HIS A 901 -13.77 14.24 9.60
CA HIS A 901 -13.45 13.43 8.41
C HIS A 901 -13.14 14.21 7.13
N THR A 902 -13.04 15.54 7.20
CA THR A 902 -12.67 16.36 6.04
C THR A 902 -11.25 16.03 5.57
N PRO A 903 -11.00 15.78 4.27
CA PRO A 903 -9.65 15.56 3.75
C PRO A 903 -8.72 16.73 4.06
N ALA A 904 -7.48 16.46 4.49
CA ALA A 904 -6.54 17.53 4.86
C ALA A 904 -6.24 18.48 3.70
N SER A 905 -6.18 17.96 2.47
CA SER A 905 -5.97 18.73 1.24
C SER A 905 -7.12 19.69 0.89
N ALA A 906 -8.30 19.49 1.47
CA ALA A 906 -9.46 20.35 1.27
C ALA A 906 -9.47 21.59 2.18
N MET A 907 -8.68 21.59 3.24
CA MET A 907 -8.61 22.66 4.23
C MET A 907 -7.42 23.57 3.98
N ASP A 908 -7.58 24.87 4.27
CA ASP A 908 -6.44 25.78 4.40
C ASP A 908 -5.61 25.47 5.67
N ASN A 909 -4.50 26.18 5.86
CA ASN A 909 -3.57 25.92 6.96
C ASN A 909 -4.20 26.12 8.34
N GLU A 910 -5.06 27.13 8.49
CA GLU A 910 -5.67 27.48 9.77
C GLU A 910 -6.75 26.46 10.15
N ALA A 911 -7.62 26.14 9.20
CA ALA A 911 -8.65 25.13 9.36
C ALA A 911 -8.04 23.77 9.69
N LEU A 912 -7.01 23.33 8.94
CA LEU A 912 -6.37 22.04 9.19
C LEU A 912 -5.67 21.99 10.55
N LEU A 913 -4.96 23.05 10.95
CA LEU A 913 -4.31 23.09 12.27
C LEU A 913 -5.34 23.03 13.41
N ALA A 914 -6.43 23.81 13.30
CA ALA A 914 -7.51 23.82 14.27
C ALA A 914 -8.19 22.45 14.37
N GLU A 915 -8.46 21.83 13.22
CA GLU A 915 -9.05 20.50 13.09
C GLU A 915 -8.18 19.42 13.76
N ALA A 916 -6.90 19.40 13.42
CA ALA A 916 -5.94 18.44 13.92
C ALA A 916 -5.75 18.58 15.45
N MET A 917 -5.68 19.81 15.96
CA MET A 917 -5.58 20.09 17.40
C MET A 917 -6.86 19.72 18.15
N ARG A 918 -8.04 20.04 17.60
CA ARG A 918 -9.35 19.69 18.16
C ARG A 918 -9.48 18.18 18.35
N SER A 919 -9.21 17.40 17.30
CA SER A 919 -9.29 15.94 17.34
C SER A 919 -8.31 15.34 18.36
N ARG A 920 -7.04 15.79 18.34
CA ARG A 920 -6.03 15.34 19.32
C ARG A 920 -6.47 15.61 20.75
N ASN A 921 -6.95 16.81 21.03
CA ASN A 921 -7.32 17.21 22.38
C ASN A 921 -8.56 16.46 22.88
N ALA A 922 -9.54 16.22 22.01
CA ALA A 922 -10.70 15.40 22.34
C ALA A 922 -10.27 13.99 22.78
N LEU A 923 -9.40 13.33 22.01
CA LEU A 923 -8.89 11.99 22.36
C LEU A 923 -8.07 12.00 23.65
N GLN A 924 -7.09 12.90 23.80
CA GLN A 924 -6.26 12.95 25.01
C GLN A 924 -7.09 13.21 26.28
N SER A 925 -8.07 14.09 26.20
CA SER A 925 -8.96 14.41 27.32
C SER A 925 -9.80 13.19 27.75
N ARG A 926 -10.25 12.39 26.78
CA ARG A 926 -11.10 11.21 27.01
C ARG A 926 -10.31 9.98 27.44
N LEU A 927 -9.11 9.78 26.89
CA LEU A 927 -8.28 8.59 27.13
C LEU A 927 -7.38 8.73 28.36
N GLY A 928 -7.05 9.96 28.77
CA GLY A 928 -6.11 10.18 29.87
C GLY A 928 -4.64 9.96 29.51
N SER A 929 -4.33 9.77 28.22
CA SER A 929 -3.00 9.45 27.69
C SER A 929 -2.63 10.38 26.51
N SER A 930 -1.34 10.44 26.16
CA SER A 930 -0.85 11.23 25.02
C SER A 930 -1.23 10.57 23.69
N VAL A 931 -1.74 11.36 22.75
CA VAL A 931 -2.08 10.91 21.39
C VAL A 931 -1.10 11.52 20.40
N GLU A 932 -0.34 10.66 19.73
CA GLU A 932 0.74 11.04 18.80
C GLU A 932 0.51 10.56 17.37
N SER A 933 -0.47 9.68 17.14
CA SER A 933 -0.75 9.07 15.85
C SER A 933 -1.98 9.66 15.17
N ILE A 934 -1.93 9.77 13.83
CA ILE A 934 -3.03 10.20 12.99
C ILE A 934 -3.05 9.43 11.67
N ALA A 935 -4.21 8.92 11.26
CA ALA A 935 -4.44 8.52 9.88
C ALA A 935 -5.22 9.64 9.20
N LEU A 936 -4.81 10.05 8.00
CA LEU A 936 -5.50 11.11 7.27
C LEU A 936 -6.71 10.52 6.53
N PRO A 937 -7.91 11.13 6.60
CA PRO A 937 -9.07 10.69 5.81
C PRO A 937 -8.71 10.55 4.33
N TYR A 938 -9.11 9.42 3.74
CA TYR A 938 -8.81 9.04 2.34
C TYR A 938 -7.30 8.95 2.01
N GLY A 939 -6.43 9.00 3.03
CA GLY A 939 -4.98 9.20 2.87
C GLY A 939 -4.61 10.55 2.28
N GLY A 940 -5.54 11.52 2.27
CA GLY A 940 -5.38 12.84 1.69
C GLY A 940 -4.27 13.61 2.40
N THR A 941 -3.13 13.75 1.72
CA THR A 941 -1.96 14.49 2.19
C THR A 941 -1.45 15.42 1.08
N ASP A 942 -0.72 16.47 1.47
CA ASP A 942 -0.10 17.45 0.57
C ASP A 942 1.18 18.02 1.21
N PHE A 943 1.88 18.96 0.54
CA PHE A 943 3.15 19.48 1.05
C PHE A 943 3.05 20.16 2.42
N ARG A 944 1.88 20.66 2.81
CA ARG A 944 1.67 21.42 4.05
C ARG A 944 1.42 20.50 5.24
N VAL A 945 0.80 19.35 4.98
CA VAL A 945 0.28 18.45 6.02
C VAL A 945 1.33 18.04 7.05
N PRO A 946 2.53 17.53 6.69
CA PRO A 946 3.53 17.12 7.67
C PRO A 946 3.90 18.24 8.66
N GLY A 947 4.09 19.47 8.16
CA GLY A 947 4.40 20.64 8.98
C GLY A 947 3.25 21.00 9.92
N ILE A 948 2.01 20.93 9.45
CA ILE A 948 0.83 21.22 10.27
C ILE A 948 0.62 20.14 11.34
N LEU A 949 0.83 18.86 11.01
CA LEU A 949 0.74 17.76 11.99
C LEU A 949 1.79 17.89 13.10
N ALA A 950 3.02 18.27 12.75
CA ALA A 950 4.08 18.54 13.73
C ALA A 950 3.70 19.72 14.66
N LEU A 951 3.11 20.79 14.12
CA LEU A 951 2.60 21.92 14.91
C LEU A 951 1.45 21.51 15.83
N ALA A 952 0.56 20.64 15.35
CA ALA A 952 -0.53 20.03 16.11
C ALA A 952 -0.05 18.97 17.13
N ARG A 953 1.27 18.71 17.22
CA ARG A 953 1.93 17.78 18.16
C ARG A 953 1.64 16.31 17.92
N TYR A 954 1.38 15.93 16.68
CA TYR A 954 1.49 14.53 16.25
C TYR A 954 2.97 14.16 16.06
N GLY A 955 3.27 12.87 16.21
CA GLY A 955 4.61 12.30 16.02
C GLY A 955 4.68 11.27 14.88
N ILE A 956 3.53 10.79 14.40
CA ILE A 956 3.41 9.81 13.32
C ILE A 956 2.07 10.00 12.58
N GLY A 957 2.10 9.88 11.26
CA GLY A 957 0.99 10.07 10.34
C GLY A 957 0.92 8.93 9.32
N PHE A 958 -0.28 8.49 8.96
CA PHE A 958 -0.52 7.40 8.01
C PHE A 958 -1.29 7.87 6.78
N THR A 959 -0.95 7.28 5.64
CA THR A 959 -1.56 7.52 4.32
C THR A 959 -2.12 6.22 3.74
N THR A 960 -2.65 6.28 2.51
CA THR A 960 -3.16 5.13 1.75
C THR A 960 -2.19 4.66 0.68
N ARG A 961 -0.92 5.14 0.67
CA ARG A 961 0.08 4.69 -0.31
C ARG A 961 0.35 3.19 -0.12
N PRO A 962 0.15 2.35 -1.15
CA PRO A 962 0.21 0.88 -1.02
C PRO A 962 1.66 0.38 -0.97
N ALA A 963 2.28 0.44 0.21
CA ALA A 963 3.63 -0.06 0.45
C ALA A 963 3.85 -0.49 1.91
N LYS A 964 4.88 -1.32 2.14
CA LYS A 964 5.41 -1.57 3.50
C LYS A 964 6.19 -0.35 3.97
N ALA A 965 6.09 -0.02 5.25
CA ALA A 965 6.84 1.09 5.84
C ALA A 965 8.31 0.71 6.05
N THR A 966 9.21 1.64 5.77
CA THR A 966 10.67 1.47 5.76
C THR A 966 11.37 2.62 6.49
N PHE A 967 12.67 2.48 6.76
CA PHE A 967 13.47 3.54 7.38
C PHE A 967 13.56 4.83 6.55
N SER A 968 13.25 4.78 5.25
CA SER A 968 13.26 5.94 4.36
C SER A 968 11.94 6.72 4.34
N ASP A 969 10.89 6.21 4.96
CA ASP A 969 9.58 6.86 4.91
C ASP A 969 9.47 8.03 5.88
N ASN A 970 8.79 9.09 5.45
CA ASN A 970 8.45 10.21 6.33
C ASN A 970 7.45 9.71 7.40
N LEU A 971 7.79 9.89 8.68
CA LEU A 971 6.93 9.47 9.79
C LEU A 971 5.54 10.12 9.76
N PHE A 972 5.37 11.29 9.15
CA PHE A 972 4.07 11.96 8.99
C PHE A 972 3.27 11.47 7.78
N GLY A 973 3.79 10.50 7.02
CA GLY A 973 3.17 9.99 5.80
C GLY A 973 3.53 8.52 5.54
N LEU A 974 3.45 7.68 6.57
CA LEU A 974 3.75 6.26 6.44
C LEU A 974 2.75 5.58 5.48
N PRO A 975 3.24 4.68 4.62
CA PRO A 975 2.39 3.92 3.71
C PRO A 975 1.63 2.82 4.47
N ARG A 976 0.50 2.39 3.91
CA ARG A 976 -0.31 1.28 4.44
C ARG A 976 -0.77 0.37 3.32
N LEU A 977 -0.95 -0.90 3.65
CA LEU A 977 -1.50 -1.92 2.78
C LEU A 977 -3.00 -2.04 3.08
N GLU A 978 -3.84 -1.61 2.15
CA GLU A 978 -5.29 -1.77 2.27
C GLU A 978 -5.68 -3.25 2.22
N VAL A 979 -6.43 -3.70 3.22
CA VAL A 979 -7.04 -5.03 3.19
C VAL A 979 -8.44 -4.89 2.62
N ARG A 980 -8.60 -5.36 1.39
CA ARG A 980 -9.83 -5.18 0.62
C ARG A 980 -10.80 -6.34 0.81
N GLY A 981 -12.05 -6.02 1.10
CA GLY A 981 -13.15 -6.99 1.24
C GLY A 981 -13.69 -7.57 -0.08
N ASP A 982 -13.32 -6.98 -1.21
CA ASP A 982 -13.71 -7.42 -2.56
C ASP A 982 -12.67 -8.34 -3.22
N ARG A 983 -11.62 -8.73 -2.47
CA ARG A 983 -10.59 -9.65 -2.93
C ARG A 983 -10.77 -11.04 -2.29
N PRO A 984 -10.39 -12.13 -2.99
CA PRO A 984 -10.43 -13.46 -2.43
C PRO A 984 -9.44 -13.59 -1.25
N LEU A 985 -9.69 -14.53 -0.34
CA LEU A 985 -8.91 -14.70 0.89
C LEU A 985 -7.42 -14.91 0.58
N GLU A 986 -7.10 -15.67 -0.46
CA GLU A 986 -5.74 -16.02 -0.90
C GLU A 986 -4.90 -14.77 -1.23
N ALA A 987 -5.53 -13.68 -1.68
CA ALA A 987 -4.85 -12.42 -1.97
C ALA A 987 -4.20 -11.80 -0.71
N PHE A 988 -4.68 -12.12 0.49
CA PHE A 988 -4.07 -11.64 1.73
C PHE A 988 -2.70 -12.27 1.99
N ALA A 989 -2.50 -13.54 1.62
CA ALA A 989 -1.19 -14.18 1.74
C ALA A 989 -0.16 -13.50 0.80
N GLU A 990 -0.59 -13.16 -0.41
CA GLU A 990 0.21 -12.38 -1.38
C GLU A 990 0.53 -10.98 -0.87
N LEU A 991 -0.46 -10.29 -0.27
CA LEU A 991 -0.29 -8.97 0.35
C LEU A 991 0.81 -8.98 1.42
N MET A 992 0.88 -10.08 2.20
CA MET A 992 1.93 -10.27 3.21
C MET A 992 3.30 -10.65 2.62
N GLY A 993 3.36 -11.01 1.33
CA GLY A 993 4.57 -11.47 0.65
C GLY A 993 4.83 -12.98 0.83
N LEU A 994 3.78 -13.76 1.07
CA LEU A 994 3.82 -15.21 1.27
C LEU A 994 2.85 -15.92 0.30
N PRO A 995 3.03 -15.78 -1.02
CA PRO A 995 2.13 -16.40 -2.00
C PRO A 995 2.09 -17.93 -1.84
N GLY A 996 0.89 -18.52 -1.89
CA GLY A 996 0.68 -19.96 -1.76
C GLY A 996 0.72 -20.50 -0.32
N ALA A 997 0.95 -19.66 0.69
CA ALA A 997 0.86 -20.07 2.08
C ALA A 997 -0.60 -20.40 2.47
N TYR A 998 -0.77 -21.44 3.29
CA TYR A 998 -2.09 -21.83 3.81
C TYR A 998 -2.68 -20.72 4.69
N ILE A 999 -3.85 -20.20 4.32
CA ILE A 999 -4.46 -19.01 4.96
C ILE A 999 -5.71 -19.28 5.80
N GLY A 1000 -6.37 -20.43 5.66
CA GLY A 1000 -7.58 -20.68 6.43
C GLY A 1000 -8.15 -22.05 6.17
#